data_AF-A0AAF6BCE3-F1
#
_entry.id   AF-A0AAF6BCE3-F1
#
_cell.length_a   1.000
_cell.length_b   1.000
_cell.length_c   1.000
_cell.angle_alpha   90.00
_cell.angle_beta   90.00
_cell.angle_gamma   90.00
#
_symmetry.space_group_name_H-M   'P 1'
#
loop_
_entity.id
_entity.type
_entity.pdbx_description
1 polymer ?
#
loop_
_entity_poly.entity_id
_entity_poly.type
_entity_poly.pdbx_seq_one_letter_code
_entity_poly.pdbx_strand_id
1 'polypeptide(L)'
;METPEDDKTDEGQINEMDKTDDDPISEKEKTDEDPKSEKSEKSEPETPPSSVQKLLSIARRQSEQLERLSILASPRKSIRKSILSATTAFTSEIQPVEEPSADVAKPARESVSQPLKELQFRASISARKASLRKDLSYAGYAKSNFRPQPGGCCIGKLDIDDVIRHSKKPLKEPLLKNVLPRDKQNAVAVFAHLMAYMGDLSSREDERDNILQILSGGIRTFEIRDEIYCQICKQTTDNPNSDSNTKGWQAMALSCGMFAPSSSFLPTLEAHLEQVVNGTVGKGKHAGSVTDPPRMASYCLKRLHKIEQTGQRHMLPTQEELEAVEKMGTISATVYLPDSTNKTMPLDPMITTEEVVVKIVQMLGLSEPKFFCLCEVDTNQEEKTLGYKTYVAEVQSMWAGNCYPEVVDRLRGFRLTGKKAKSRDNRVPNYGDDVLNKIFQRGSIGDNQPKFLFKRNLFLDHDPGVAETTRNRELAVVYSQAVHDVVRGAYPLSEQDLLMLAALQMRAETGSNSPQTVKGLSISKFLPKFFLEEREEERKSAVVNIVSGLPLDPSPATRRFDYLDYLKTRYPLSEASWFFVKQIQNTRLPEEIFIAINGSGVFYVQPDSKEELLHMTYTEICSWAYSYTTFSIVTGNLNYNEDHRLLTREGADIGKAMQLFVNRLF
;
A
#
# COMPACT_ATOMS: atom_id res chain seq x y z
N MET A 1 -34.31 -3.31 51.84
CA MET A 1 -35.64 -2.90 51.37
C MET A 1 -35.83 -3.60 50.02
N GLU A 2 -36.19 -4.89 49.91
CA GLU A 2 -37.27 -5.63 50.62
C GLU A 2 -38.55 -4.76 50.62
N THR A 3 -39.66 -5.09 49.96
CA THR A 3 -40.32 -6.38 49.67
C THR A 3 -41.42 -6.19 48.57
N PRO A 4 -42.13 -7.26 48.14
CA PRO A 4 -42.92 -7.41 46.90
C PRO A 4 -44.45 -7.35 47.12
N GLU A 5 -45.26 -7.72 46.10
CA GLU A 5 -46.62 -8.31 46.18
C GLU A 5 -47.02 -8.72 44.73
N ASP A 6 -47.14 -10.02 44.41
CA ASP A 6 -48.32 -10.91 44.52
C ASP A 6 -49.46 -10.54 43.55
N ASP A 7 -49.91 -11.47 42.69
CA ASP A 7 -51.03 -12.38 43.03
C ASP A 7 -51.57 -13.18 41.82
N LYS A 8 -51.96 -14.43 42.13
CA LYS A 8 -53.01 -15.31 41.54
C LYS A 8 -52.89 -16.01 40.17
N THR A 9 -52.53 -17.29 40.28
CA THR A 9 -53.28 -18.50 39.89
C THR A 9 -54.78 -18.35 39.56
N ASP A 10 -55.28 -19.07 38.54
CA ASP A 10 -56.29 -20.13 38.79
C ASP A 10 -56.42 -21.15 37.64
N GLU A 11 -56.73 -22.38 38.03
CA GLU A 11 -56.91 -23.61 37.26
C GLU A 11 -58.36 -23.82 36.79
N GLY A 12 -58.62 -24.86 35.97
CA GLY A 12 -59.95 -25.48 35.83
C GLY A 12 -60.37 -25.73 34.38
N GLN A 13 -60.10 -26.89 33.78
CA GLN A 13 -60.83 -28.18 33.86
C GLN A 13 -61.85 -28.43 32.71
N ILE A 14 -61.52 -29.44 31.90
CA ILE A 14 -62.31 -30.60 31.43
C ILE A 14 -63.78 -30.38 30.98
N ASN A 15 -64.12 -30.77 29.75
CA ASN A 15 -65.26 -31.67 29.50
C ASN A 15 -65.23 -32.33 28.12
N GLU A 16 -65.66 -33.58 28.14
CA GLU A 16 -65.62 -34.62 27.12
C GLU A 16 -67.02 -34.80 26.47
N MET A 17 -67.02 -35.54 25.34
CA MET A 17 -68.10 -36.39 24.81
C MET A 17 -69.22 -35.81 23.90
N ASP A 18 -69.09 -36.21 22.63
CA ASP A 18 -69.96 -37.16 21.92
C ASP A 18 -71.28 -36.66 21.29
N LYS A 19 -71.41 -36.88 19.97
CA LYS A 19 -72.58 -37.55 19.35
C LYS A 19 -72.42 -37.77 17.83
N THR A 20 -72.96 -38.91 17.46
CA THR A 20 -73.04 -39.63 16.18
C THR A 20 -74.11 -39.08 15.21
N ASP A 21 -73.95 -39.36 13.91
CA ASP A 21 -74.83 -40.21 13.08
C ASP A 21 -75.02 -39.77 11.61
N ASP A 22 -75.00 -40.82 10.76
CA ASP A 22 -75.75 -41.07 9.54
C ASP A 22 -75.30 -40.62 8.11
N ASP A 23 -75.03 -41.68 7.34
CA ASP A 23 -74.97 -41.93 5.88
C ASP A 23 -76.31 -41.65 5.15
N PRO A 24 -76.39 -41.50 3.79
CA PRO A 24 -76.45 -42.69 2.90
C PRO A 24 -75.93 -42.56 1.44
N ILE A 25 -75.27 -43.64 0.99
CA ILE A 25 -75.49 -44.49 -0.21
C ILE A 25 -75.87 -43.82 -1.56
N SER A 26 -75.01 -44.05 -2.59
CA SER A 26 -75.45 -44.52 -3.92
C SER A 26 -74.34 -45.29 -4.68
N GLU A 27 -74.56 -46.60 -4.83
CA GLU A 27 -74.10 -47.52 -5.88
C GLU A 27 -74.33 -46.93 -7.31
N LYS A 28 -73.75 -47.30 -8.46
CA LYS A 28 -73.13 -48.51 -9.04
C LYS A 28 -72.64 -48.07 -10.44
N GLU A 29 -71.51 -48.56 -10.95
CA GLU A 29 -71.49 -49.26 -12.24
C GLU A 29 -70.13 -49.94 -12.49
N LYS A 30 -70.23 -51.24 -12.77
CA LYS A 30 -69.19 -52.19 -13.15
C LYS A 30 -69.27 -52.36 -14.66
N THR A 31 -68.14 -52.37 -15.35
CA THR A 31 -67.97 -53.15 -16.57
C THR A 31 -66.60 -53.80 -16.54
N ASP A 32 -66.62 -55.14 -16.48
CA ASP A 32 -65.49 -56.05 -16.63
C ASP A 32 -65.08 -56.14 -18.11
N GLU A 33 -63.77 -56.20 -18.41
CA GLU A 33 -63.20 -56.99 -19.51
C GLU A 33 -61.67 -57.15 -19.31
N ASP A 34 -61.24 -58.40 -19.10
CA ASP A 34 -59.86 -58.92 -19.11
C ASP A 34 -59.59 -59.60 -20.48
N PRO A 35 -58.38 -60.08 -20.83
CA PRO A 35 -57.02 -59.56 -20.66
C PRO A 35 -56.21 -59.64 -21.99
N LYS A 36 -55.02 -59.00 -22.09
CA LYS A 36 -53.89 -59.51 -22.90
C LYS A 36 -52.56 -58.80 -22.61
N SER A 37 -51.54 -59.64 -22.52
CA SER A 37 -50.11 -59.43 -22.28
C SER A 37 -49.40 -58.43 -23.19
N GLU A 38 -48.44 -57.67 -22.65
CA GLU A 38 -47.04 -57.62 -23.15
C GLU A 38 -46.12 -56.74 -22.26
N LYS A 39 -44.82 -57.06 -22.30
CA LYS A 39 -43.72 -56.60 -21.45
C LYS A 39 -43.37 -55.10 -21.63
N SER A 40 -42.95 -54.42 -20.57
CA SER A 40 -41.99 -53.29 -20.61
C SER A 40 -41.36 -53.11 -19.22
N GLU A 41 -40.10 -53.51 -19.04
CA GLU A 41 -38.90 -52.66 -19.05
C GLU A 41 -38.82 -51.66 -17.87
N LYS A 42 -37.94 -52.01 -16.92
CA LYS A 42 -37.41 -51.13 -15.87
C LYS A 42 -36.61 -50.01 -16.53
N SER A 43 -36.97 -48.75 -16.29
CA SER A 43 -36.11 -47.60 -16.57
C SER A 43 -35.21 -47.30 -15.37
N GLU A 44 -33.89 -47.42 -15.58
CA GLU A 44 -32.83 -46.99 -14.67
C GLU A 44 -32.84 -45.46 -14.43
N PRO A 45 -32.29 -44.98 -13.30
CA PRO A 45 -32.16 -43.54 -13.03
C PRO A 45 -31.04 -42.93 -13.90
N GLU A 46 -31.35 -41.83 -14.57
CA GLU A 46 -30.42 -41.09 -15.44
C GLU A 46 -29.16 -40.64 -14.68
N THR A 47 -28.01 -40.93 -15.29
CA THR A 47 -26.68 -40.50 -14.84
C THR A 47 -26.42 -39.05 -15.27
N PRO A 48 -25.63 -38.26 -14.52
CA PRO A 48 -25.32 -36.87 -14.89
C PRO A 48 -24.49 -36.83 -16.20
N PRO A 49 -24.56 -35.72 -16.98
CA PRO A 49 -24.10 -35.71 -18.35
C PRO A 49 -22.57 -35.88 -18.45
N SER A 50 -22.20 -36.98 -19.10
CA SER A 50 -20.86 -37.39 -19.58
C SER A 50 -19.96 -36.26 -20.10
N SER A 51 -20.54 -35.15 -20.56
CA SER A 51 -19.84 -33.98 -21.10
C SER A 51 -18.93 -33.26 -20.10
N VAL A 52 -19.27 -33.18 -18.80
CA VAL A 52 -18.48 -32.41 -17.80
C VAL A 52 -17.22 -33.16 -17.36
N GLN A 53 -17.32 -34.48 -17.13
CA GLN A 53 -16.15 -35.31 -16.84
C GLN A 53 -15.21 -35.43 -18.05
N LYS A 54 -15.77 -35.40 -19.27
CA LYS A 54 -14.99 -35.38 -20.50
C LYS A 54 -14.24 -34.06 -20.67
N LEU A 55 -14.84 -32.92 -20.32
CA LEU A 55 -14.18 -31.62 -20.34
C LEU A 55 -13.06 -31.50 -19.28
N LEU A 56 -13.28 -31.99 -18.05
CA LEU A 56 -12.26 -31.98 -16.99
C LEU A 56 -11.07 -32.90 -17.30
N SER A 57 -11.31 -34.05 -17.95
CA SER A 57 -10.23 -34.95 -18.38
C SER A 57 -9.46 -34.43 -19.61
N ILE A 58 -10.12 -33.68 -20.50
CA ILE A 58 -9.46 -32.96 -21.60
C ILE A 58 -8.60 -31.82 -21.06
N ALA A 59 -9.12 -31.03 -20.11
CA ALA A 59 -8.38 -29.93 -19.48
C ALA A 59 -7.13 -30.45 -18.73
N ARG A 60 -7.25 -31.55 -17.95
CA ARG A 60 -6.09 -32.20 -17.31
C ARG A 60 -5.04 -32.66 -18.32
N ARG A 61 -5.45 -33.29 -19.43
CA ARG A 61 -4.53 -33.72 -20.50
C ARG A 61 -3.85 -32.56 -21.21
N GLN A 62 -4.55 -31.44 -21.42
CA GLN A 62 -3.98 -30.24 -22.03
C GLN A 62 -2.98 -29.55 -21.10
N SER A 63 -3.27 -29.49 -19.80
CA SER A 63 -2.34 -28.98 -18.79
C SER A 63 -1.06 -29.82 -18.70
N GLU A 64 -1.18 -31.14 -18.67
CA GLU A 64 -0.03 -32.07 -18.69
C GLU A 64 0.80 -31.98 -19.99
N GLN A 65 0.15 -31.70 -21.14
CA GLN A 65 0.86 -31.46 -22.40
C GLN A 65 1.59 -30.12 -22.44
N LEU A 66 1.02 -29.06 -21.86
CA LEU A 66 1.65 -27.75 -21.77
C LEU A 66 2.85 -27.76 -20.80
N GLU A 67 2.77 -28.48 -19.69
CA GLU A 67 3.93 -28.74 -18.81
C GLU A 67 5.04 -29.53 -19.51
N ARG A 68 4.69 -30.51 -20.36
CA ARG A 68 5.70 -31.26 -21.14
C ARG A 68 6.36 -30.40 -22.22
N LEU A 69 5.63 -29.44 -22.80
CA LEU A 69 6.17 -28.52 -23.80
C LEU A 69 7.04 -27.41 -23.18
N SER A 70 6.74 -26.98 -21.94
CA SER A 70 7.58 -26.01 -21.22
C SER A 70 8.94 -26.59 -20.81
N ILE A 71 9.00 -27.90 -20.50
CA ILE A 71 10.25 -28.62 -20.17
C ILE A 71 11.21 -28.72 -21.38
N LEU A 72 10.71 -28.61 -22.62
CA LEU A 72 11.52 -28.68 -23.85
C LEU A 72 12.05 -27.31 -24.33
N ALA A 73 11.56 -26.20 -23.79
CA ALA A 73 11.99 -24.85 -24.16
C ALA A 73 13.16 -24.36 -23.28
N SER A 74 14.37 -24.89 -23.51
CA SER A 74 15.58 -24.40 -22.86
C SER A 74 16.04 -23.07 -23.53
N PRO A 75 16.28 -21.96 -22.79
CA PRO A 75 16.75 -20.73 -23.41
C PRO A 75 18.21 -20.89 -23.88
N ARG A 76 18.46 -20.56 -25.15
CA ARG A 76 19.82 -20.50 -25.71
C ARG A 76 20.66 -19.51 -24.88
N LYS A 77 21.82 -19.96 -24.41
CA LYS A 77 22.85 -19.21 -23.64
C LYS A 77 23.25 -17.83 -24.19
N SER A 78 22.84 -17.48 -25.41
CA SER A 78 23.13 -16.20 -26.05
C SER A 78 22.28 -15.03 -25.54
N ILE A 79 21.07 -15.26 -25.00
CA ILE A 79 20.15 -14.17 -24.59
C ILE A 79 20.56 -13.56 -23.24
N ARG A 80 21.12 -14.38 -22.34
CA ARG A 80 21.65 -13.94 -21.03
C ARG A 80 22.71 -12.86 -21.14
N LYS A 81 23.47 -12.82 -22.24
CA LYS A 81 24.55 -11.84 -22.43
C LYS A 81 24.04 -10.46 -22.85
N SER A 82 22.94 -10.39 -23.61
CA SER A 82 22.37 -9.12 -24.09
C SER A 82 21.52 -8.42 -23.04
N ILE A 83 20.74 -9.17 -22.23
CA ILE A 83 19.92 -8.58 -21.17
C ILE A 83 20.81 -8.08 -20.01
N LEU A 84 21.86 -8.82 -19.64
CA LEU A 84 22.77 -8.41 -18.56
C LEU A 84 23.66 -7.21 -18.94
N SER A 85 23.99 -7.03 -20.23
CA SER A 85 24.79 -5.89 -20.71
C SER A 85 23.98 -4.59 -20.83
N ALA A 86 22.67 -4.67 -21.04
CA ALA A 86 21.82 -3.49 -21.15
C ALA A 86 21.58 -2.82 -19.78
N THR A 87 21.44 -3.62 -18.71
CA THR A 87 21.26 -3.10 -17.34
C THR A 87 22.52 -2.47 -16.75
N THR A 88 23.70 -2.83 -17.26
CA THR A 88 25.00 -2.27 -16.82
C THR A 88 25.44 -1.04 -17.62
N ALA A 89 24.76 -0.70 -18.73
CA ALA A 89 25.19 0.37 -19.64
C ALA A 89 24.63 1.78 -19.31
N PHE A 90 23.87 1.96 -18.22
CA PHE A 90 23.32 3.28 -17.84
C PHE A 90 23.75 3.81 -16.47
N THR A 91 24.81 3.24 -15.89
CA THR A 91 25.47 3.79 -14.68
C THR A 91 26.98 3.86 -14.88
N SER A 92 27.46 4.81 -15.68
CA SER A 92 28.86 5.30 -15.60
C SER A 92 29.14 6.45 -16.57
N GLU A 93 28.80 7.67 -16.17
CA GLU A 93 29.71 8.79 -16.44
C GLU A 93 30.55 8.98 -15.17
N ILE A 94 31.79 8.51 -15.19
CA ILE A 94 33.01 9.04 -14.55
C ILE A 94 34.16 8.07 -14.91
N GLN A 95 35.27 8.64 -15.38
CA GLN A 95 36.45 7.98 -15.95
C GLN A 95 37.31 7.14 -14.96
N PRO A 96 38.24 6.28 -15.45
CA PRO A 96 38.70 5.07 -14.77
C PRO A 96 39.98 5.27 -13.95
N VAL A 97 40.21 4.39 -12.96
CA VAL A 97 41.52 4.11 -12.37
C VAL A 97 41.71 2.59 -12.32
N GLU A 98 42.92 2.17 -12.68
CA GLU A 98 43.40 0.83 -13.03
C GLU A 98 43.10 -0.30 -12.01
N GLU A 99 42.73 -1.49 -12.53
CA GLU A 99 42.80 -2.77 -11.81
C GLU A 99 44.23 -3.36 -11.85
N PRO A 100 44.55 -4.28 -10.92
CA PRO A 100 44.94 -5.58 -11.44
C PRO A 100 44.32 -6.81 -10.72
N SER A 101 43.96 -7.75 -11.59
CA SER A 101 44.08 -9.23 -11.51
C SER A 101 43.23 -10.06 -10.53
N ALA A 102 42.54 -11.01 -11.16
CA ALA A 102 41.70 -12.11 -10.67
C ALA A 102 42.34 -13.08 -9.68
N ASP A 103 41.51 -13.68 -8.80
CA ASP A 103 41.50 -15.15 -8.62
C ASP A 103 40.20 -15.72 -7.98
N VAL A 104 39.71 -16.76 -8.66
CA VAL A 104 38.89 -17.96 -8.35
C VAL A 104 37.93 -18.07 -7.12
N ALA A 105 36.69 -18.43 -7.48
CA ALA A 105 35.49 -18.94 -6.78
C ALA A 105 35.58 -19.82 -5.49
N LYS A 106 34.59 -19.63 -4.57
CA LYS A 106 33.52 -20.61 -4.17
C LYS A 106 32.56 -20.06 -3.06
N PRO A 107 31.37 -20.67 -2.84
CA PRO A 107 30.16 -19.95 -2.42
C PRO A 107 29.98 -19.88 -0.89
N ALA A 108 29.45 -18.75 -0.40
CA ALA A 108 29.11 -18.54 1.00
C ALA A 108 27.60 -18.61 1.24
N ARG A 109 27.22 -19.43 2.22
CA ARG A 109 25.88 -19.59 2.79
C ARG A 109 25.35 -18.25 3.34
N GLU A 110 24.11 -17.93 3.01
CA GLU A 110 23.36 -16.83 3.59
C GLU A 110 22.94 -17.15 5.04
N SER A 111 23.48 -16.40 6.01
CA SER A 111 22.86 -16.27 7.35
C SER A 111 23.44 -15.12 8.17
N VAL A 112 23.73 -13.94 7.60
CA VAL A 112 23.98 -12.71 8.38
C VAL A 112 23.56 -11.47 7.58
N SER A 113 22.27 -11.13 7.51
CA SER A 113 21.79 -10.00 6.68
C SER A 113 21.38 -8.74 7.45
N GLN A 114 21.25 -8.79 8.78
CA GLN A 114 20.92 -7.60 9.58
C GLN A 114 22.15 -6.81 10.06
N PRO A 115 23.23 -7.43 10.58
CA PRO A 115 24.43 -6.70 10.99
C PRO A 115 25.21 -6.09 9.81
N LEU A 116 25.14 -6.72 8.63
CA LEU A 116 25.91 -6.31 7.45
C LEU A 116 25.38 -5.01 6.84
N LYS A 117 24.05 -4.79 6.85
CA LYS A 117 23.43 -3.55 6.38
C LYS A 117 23.80 -2.37 7.28
N GLU A 118 23.79 -2.59 8.60
CA GLU A 118 24.23 -1.59 9.58
C GLU A 118 25.72 -1.27 9.45
N LEU A 119 26.57 -2.27 9.22
CA LEU A 119 28.01 -2.06 9.00
C LEU A 119 28.31 -1.34 7.67
N GLN A 120 27.63 -1.73 6.59
CA GLN A 120 27.74 -1.09 5.27
C GLN A 120 27.23 0.36 5.30
N PHE A 121 26.18 0.61 6.09
CA PHE A 121 25.65 1.95 6.36
C PHE A 121 26.65 2.81 7.16
N ARG A 122 27.26 2.27 8.22
CA ARG A 122 28.31 2.99 8.97
C ARG A 122 29.55 3.24 8.11
N ALA A 123 29.89 2.31 7.22
CA ALA A 123 31.00 2.47 6.28
C ALA A 123 30.72 3.53 5.21
N SER A 124 29.48 3.64 4.70
CA SER A 124 29.11 4.67 3.72
C SER A 124 29.07 6.08 4.33
N ILE A 125 28.60 6.21 5.58
CA ILE A 125 28.70 7.44 6.38
C ILE A 125 30.18 7.80 6.61
N SER A 126 31.01 6.82 6.98
CA SER A 126 32.45 7.03 7.21
C SER A 126 33.21 7.43 5.93
N ALA A 127 32.85 6.87 4.78
CA ALA A 127 33.43 7.21 3.48
C ALA A 127 33.00 8.61 3.00
N ARG A 128 31.75 9.03 3.25
CA ARG A 128 31.28 10.41 3.01
C ARG A 128 32.00 11.41 3.91
N LYS A 129 32.21 11.08 5.20
CA LYS A 129 32.99 11.89 6.15
C LYS A 129 34.46 12.04 5.73
N ALA A 130 35.04 11.04 5.05
CA ALA A 130 36.43 11.07 4.59
C ALA A 130 36.66 11.98 3.35
N SER A 131 35.62 12.30 2.57
CA SER A 131 35.75 13.07 1.31
C SER A 131 35.64 14.60 1.49
N LEU A 132 35.07 15.10 2.59
CA LEU A 132 34.92 16.55 2.85
C LEU A 132 35.87 17.04 3.96
N ARG A 133 37.02 17.62 3.57
CA ARG A 133 37.84 18.48 4.45
C ARG A 133 37.21 19.87 4.67
N LYS A 134 35.91 19.93 4.97
CA LYS A 134 35.23 21.16 5.42
C LYS A 134 34.88 20.99 6.89
N ASP A 135 34.96 22.08 7.64
CA ASP A 135 34.35 22.15 8.98
C ASP A 135 32.85 21.83 8.85
N LEU A 136 32.45 20.62 9.26
CA LEU A 136 31.08 20.14 9.21
C LEU A 136 30.24 20.68 10.38
N SER A 137 30.79 21.57 11.21
CA SER A 137 30.03 22.19 12.30
C SER A 137 28.93 23.11 11.77
N TYR A 138 27.82 23.16 12.51
CA TYR A 138 26.71 24.09 12.22
C TYR A 138 27.19 25.55 12.23
N ALA A 139 28.09 25.92 13.15
CA ALA A 139 28.70 27.24 13.19
C ALA A 139 29.53 27.55 11.93
N GLY A 140 30.34 26.59 11.45
CA GLY A 140 31.10 26.72 10.20
C GLY A 140 30.20 26.90 8.97
N TYR A 141 29.11 26.13 8.91
CA TYR A 141 28.09 26.30 7.87
C TYR A 141 27.42 27.67 7.94
N ALA A 142 27.03 28.12 9.14
CA ALA A 142 26.38 29.40 9.35
C ALA A 142 27.28 30.58 8.93
N LYS A 143 28.58 30.55 9.29
CA LYS A 143 29.57 31.57 8.86
C LYS A 143 29.59 31.77 7.34
N SER A 144 29.45 30.68 6.60
CA SER A 144 29.49 30.70 5.13
C SER A 144 28.15 31.10 4.51
N ASN A 145 27.03 30.62 5.07
CA ASN A 145 25.73 30.64 4.40
C ASN A 145 24.73 31.64 4.98
N PHE A 146 24.93 32.17 6.20
CA PHE A 146 23.94 33.01 6.88
C PHE A 146 24.09 34.50 6.55
N ARG A 147 22.95 35.18 6.44
CA ARG A 147 22.85 36.63 6.37
C ARG A 147 23.25 37.24 7.73
N PRO A 148 23.91 38.41 7.74
CA PRO A 148 24.11 39.16 8.98
C PRO A 148 22.76 39.56 9.59
N GLN A 149 22.58 39.32 10.89
CA GLN A 149 21.36 39.67 11.62
C GLN A 149 21.58 40.91 12.51
N PRO A 150 20.59 41.80 12.66
CA PRO A 150 20.73 43.01 13.47
C PRO A 150 20.66 42.73 14.98
N GLY A 151 21.54 43.35 15.78
CA GLY A 151 21.60 43.17 17.24
C GLY A 151 20.64 44.04 18.04
N GLY A 152 20.24 45.20 17.50
CA GLY A 152 19.27 46.12 18.12
C GLY A 152 19.62 47.58 17.86
N CYS A 153 19.06 48.50 18.66
CA CYS A 153 19.26 49.94 18.48
C CYS A 153 20.70 50.41 18.79
N CYS A 154 21.44 49.68 19.62
CA CYS A 154 22.78 50.05 20.09
C CYS A 154 23.87 49.02 19.77
N ILE A 155 23.47 47.84 19.26
CA ILE A 155 24.37 46.76 18.86
C ILE A 155 24.16 46.59 17.36
N GLY A 156 25.22 46.76 16.57
CA GLY A 156 25.20 46.70 15.11
C GLY A 156 24.78 45.33 14.57
N LYS A 157 25.71 44.59 13.97
CA LYS A 157 25.46 43.21 13.52
C LYS A 157 25.79 42.25 14.65
N LEU A 158 24.95 41.22 14.84
CA LEU A 158 25.24 40.14 15.77
C LEU A 158 26.43 39.31 15.27
N ASP A 159 27.22 38.80 16.22
CA ASP A 159 28.21 37.77 15.92
C ASP A 159 27.52 36.45 15.56
N ILE A 160 28.18 35.62 14.75
CA ILE A 160 27.60 34.39 14.24
C ILE A 160 27.20 33.43 15.36
N ASP A 161 27.97 33.40 16.45
CA ASP A 161 27.70 32.55 17.62
C ASP A 161 26.39 32.97 18.32
N ASP A 162 25.99 34.25 18.23
CA ASP A 162 24.70 34.72 18.73
C ASP A 162 23.57 34.50 17.71
N VAL A 163 23.88 34.53 16.41
CA VAL A 163 22.90 34.25 15.36
C VAL A 163 22.44 32.79 15.39
N ILE A 164 23.30 31.84 15.72
CA ILE A 164 22.95 30.41 15.76
C ILE A 164 22.24 29.95 17.04
N ARG A 165 22.09 30.83 18.05
CA ARG A 165 21.42 30.53 19.33
C ARG A 165 19.95 30.95 19.36
N HIS A 166 19.19 30.41 20.30
CA HIS A 166 17.78 30.74 20.51
C HIS A 166 17.53 32.25 20.62
N SER A 167 16.42 32.70 20.03
CA SER A 167 15.98 34.10 20.08
C SER A 167 14.48 34.18 20.31
N LYS A 168 14.07 35.13 21.17
CA LYS A 168 12.66 35.54 21.34
C LYS A 168 12.20 36.62 20.34
N LYS A 169 13.10 37.07 19.46
CA LYS A 169 12.78 38.06 18.42
C LYS A 169 12.43 37.36 17.10
N PRO A 170 11.28 37.67 16.48
CA PRO A 170 10.96 37.20 15.14
C PRO A 170 12.00 37.64 14.11
N LEU A 171 12.25 36.79 13.12
CA LEU A 171 13.09 37.12 11.97
C LEU A 171 12.37 38.14 11.07
N LYS A 172 13.15 39.07 10.50
CA LYS A 172 12.68 40.01 9.47
C LYS A 172 13.14 39.61 8.07
N GLU A 173 14.22 38.84 7.99
CA GLU A 173 14.73 38.21 6.77
C GLU A 173 15.11 36.76 7.09
N PRO A 174 15.15 35.88 6.08
CA PRO A 174 15.63 34.51 6.26
C PRO A 174 17.04 34.45 6.83
N LEU A 175 17.42 33.32 7.42
CA LEU A 175 18.79 33.07 7.87
C LEU A 175 19.71 32.89 6.66
N LEU A 176 19.33 32.10 5.66
CA LEU A 176 20.18 31.76 4.52
C LEU A 176 20.27 32.89 3.48
N LYS A 177 21.47 33.09 2.92
CA LYS A 177 21.73 34.04 1.84
C LYS A 177 20.97 33.69 0.56
N ASN A 178 20.86 32.38 0.26
CA ASN A 178 20.40 31.87 -1.02
C ASN A 178 18.89 31.60 -1.10
N VAL A 179 18.10 32.02 -0.10
CA VAL A 179 16.63 31.97 -0.22
C VAL A 179 16.19 32.88 -1.37
N LEU A 180 15.46 32.30 -2.32
CA LEU A 180 14.98 33.02 -3.49
C LEU A 180 14.05 34.18 -3.09
N PRO A 181 14.08 35.32 -3.80
CA PRO A 181 13.26 36.48 -3.45
C PRO A 181 11.76 36.17 -3.27
N ARG A 182 11.20 35.29 -4.11
CA ARG A 182 9.80 34.85 -4.05
C ARG A 182 9.44 34.07 -2.78
N ASP A 183 10.43 33.43 -2.14
CA ASP A 183 10.25 32.52 -1.00
C ASP A 183 10.67 33.16 0.33
N LYS A 184 11.26 34.37 0.31
CA LYS A 184 11.68 35.07 1.53
C LYS A 184 10.55 35.29 2.53
N GLN A 185 9.37 35.67 2.04
CA GLN A 185 8.21 35.89 2.91
C GLN A 185 7.74 34.58 3.56
N ASN A 186 7.73 33.48 2.79
CA ASN A 186 7.39 32.16 3.31
C ASN A 186 8.40 31.72 4.38
N ALA A 187 9.70 31.88 4.13
CA ALA A 187 10.75 31.57 5.10
C ALA A 187 10.61 32.36 6.41
N VAL A 188 10.26 33.65 6.34
CA VAL A 188 10.00 34.46 7.53
C VAL A 188 8.72 34.03 8.24
N ALA A 189 7.65 33.70 7.51
CA ALA A 189 6.40 33.20 8.08
C ALA A 189 6.59 31.86 8.79
N VAL A 190 7.36 30.93 8.20
CA VAL A 190 7.75 29.65 8.82
C VAL A 190 8.41 29.88 10.17
N PHE A 191 9.33 30.84 10.29
CA PHE A 191 9.96 31.14 11.58
C PHE A 191 8.95 31.61 12.63
N ALA A 192 7.98 32.41 12.21
CA ALA A 192 6.95 32.91 13.10
C ALA A 192 6.00 31.79 13.57
N HIS A 193 5.62 30.87 12.68
CA HIS A 193 4.90 29.65 13.06
C HIS A 193 5.72 28.76 13.99
N LEU A 194 7.02 28.59 13.75
CA LEU A 194 7.93 27.85 14.64
C LEU A 194 7.94 28.46 16.04
N MET A 195 8.12 29.78 16.14
CA MET A 195 8.07 30.45 17.44
C MET A 195 6.70 30.31 18.12
N ALA A 196 5.60 30.36 17.36
CA ALA A 196 4.26 30.18 17.89
C ALA A 196 4.01 28.76 18.41
N TYR A 197 4.42 27.75 17.64
CA TYR A 197 4.38 26.34 18.06
C TYR A 197 5.22 26.08 19.33
N MET A 198 6.36 26.78 19.46
CA MET A 198 7.23 26.70 20.63
C MET A 198 6.74 27.54 21.83
N GLY A 199 5.63 28.28 21.71
CA GLY A 199 5.11 29.17 22.75
C GLY A 199 5.93 30.45 22.97
N ASP A 200 6.89 30.74 22.09
CA ASP A 200 7.75 31.93 22.15
C ASP A 200 7.11 33.16 21.46
N LEU A 201 6.00 32.97 20.74
CA LEU A 201 5.26 34.02 20.04
C LEU A 201 3.75 33.80 20.16
N SER A 202 2.99 34.84 20.48
CA SER A 202 1.52 34.75 20.48
C SER A 202 0.98 34.58 19.07
N SER A 203 0.16 33.56 18.83
CA SER A 203 -0.56 33.34 17.57
C SER A 203 -2.08 33.29 17.80
N ARG A 204 -2.84 33.52 16.72
CA ARG A 204 -4.29 33.27 16.69
C ARG A 204 -4.63 31.86 16.24
N GLU A 205 -3.67 31.20 15.60
CA GLU A 205 -3.76 29.81 15.17
C GLU A 205 -3.42 28.92 16.36
N ASP A 206 -4.03 27.73 16.41
CA ASP A 206 -3.71 26.75 17.43
C ASP A 206 -2.32 26.13 17.18
N GLU A 207 -1.83 25.40 18.18
CA GLU A 207 -0.51 24.78 18.12
C GLU A 207 -0.37 23.85 16.90
N ARG A 208 -1.42 23.07 16.61
CA ARG A 208 -1.49 22.14 15.48
C ARG A 208 -1.36 22.85 14.14
N ASP A 209 -2.12 23.91 13.91
CA ASP A 209 -2.07 24.69 12.67
C ASP A 209 -0.65 25.22 12.47
N ASN A 210 -0.02 25.77 13.51
CA ASN A 210 1.35 26.30 13.39
C ASN A 210 2.36 25.25 12.94
N ILE A 211 2.33 24.02 13.50
CA ILE A 211 3.25 22.96 13.05
C ILE A 211 2.93 22.49 11.63
N LEU A 212 1.66 22.38 11.25
CA LEU A 212 1.26 22.00 9.90
C LEU A 212 1.72 23.04 8.85
N GLN A 213 1.74 24.32 9.19
CA GLN A 213 2.26 25.39 8.32
C GLN A 213 3.77 25.24 8.07
N ILE A 214 4.55 24.91 9.11
CA ILE A 214 5.99 24.64 8.97
C ILE A 214 6.24 23.46 8.02
N LEU A 215 5.53 22.35 8.24
CA LEU A 215 5.67 21.13 7.42
C LEU A 215 5.22 21.36 5.98
N SER A 216 4.10 22.05 5.78
CA SER A 216 3.58 22.43 4.45
C SER A 216 4.60 23.25 3.66
N GLY A 217 5.30 24.19 4.31
CA GLY A 217 6.36 24.97 3.69
C GLY A 217 7.47 24.09 3.10
N GLY A 218 7.99 23.14 3.89
CA GLY A 218 9.07 22.25 3.44
C GLY A 218 8.63 21.21 2.41
N ILE A 219 7.39 20.71 2.50
CA ILE A 219 6.89 19.74 1.52
C ILE A 219 6.74 20.39 0.14
N ARG A 220 6.19 21.60 0.07
CA ARG A 220 5.85 22.30 -1.17
C ARG A 220 7.03 23.00 -1.84
N THR A 221 7.94 23.54 -1.04
CA THR A 221 9.01 24.41 -1.53
C THR A 221 10.35 23.81 -1.10
N PHE A 222 10.99 23.09 -2.02
CA PHE A 222 12.25 22.41 -1.72
C PHE A 222 13.35 23.41 -1.35
N GLU A 223 13.30 24.62 -1.90
CA GLU A 223 14.30 25.67 -1.72
C GLU A 223 14.36 26.25 -0.30
N ILE A 224 13.32 26.04 0.53
CA ILE A 224 13.29 26.53 1.92
C ILE A 224 13.51 25.43 2.96
N ARG A 225 13.80 24.19 2.55
CA ARG A 225 14.02 23.08 3.52
C ARG A 225 15.22 23.32 4.41
N ASP A 226 16.35 23.73 3.82
CA ASP A 226 17.56 24.04 4.59
C ASP A 226 17.31 25.21 5.54
N GLU A 227 16.50 26.19 5.12
CA GLU A 227 16.09 27.32 5.96
C GLU A 227 15.25 26.85 7.16
N ILE A 228 14.26 25.98 6.95
CA ILE A 228 13.45 25.38 8.03
C ILE A 228 14.37 24.68 9.04
N TYR A 229 15.28 23.82 8.58
CA TYR A 229 16.19 23.12 9.47
C TYR A 229 17.13 24.06 10.22
N CYS A 230 17.69 25.08 9.55
CA CYS A 230 18.53 26.10 10.19
C CYS A 230 17.74 26.87 11.27
N GLN A 231 16.50 27.25 10.98
CA GLN A 231 15.63 27.93 11.93
C GLN A 231 15.34 27.06 13.16
N ILE A 232 15.08 25.76 12.98
CA ILE A 232 14.87 24.82 14.09
C ILE A 232 16.16 24.64 14.89
N CYS A 233 17.31 24.38 14.24
CA CYS A 233 18.62 24.28 14.92
C CYS A 233 18.94 25.54 15.73
N LYS A 234 18.62 26.73 15.20
CA LYS A 234 18.75 27.99 15.92
C LYS A 234 17.90 28.00 17.20
N GLN A 235 16.63 27.63 17.10
CA GLN A 235 15.70 27.70 18.23
C GLN A 235 15.90 26.58 19.27
N THR A 236 16.61 25.49 18.95
CA THR A 236 16.99 24.44 19.91
C THR A 236 18.38 24.63 20.51
N THR A 237 19.25 25.44 19.89
CA THR A 237 20.60 25.74 20.40
C THR A 237 20.55 26.77 21.53
N ASP A 238 21.06 26.38 22.71
CA ASP A 238 21.12 27.21 23.93
C ASP A 238 19.76 27.80 24.37
N ASN A 239 18.65 27.15 24.01
CA ASN A 239 17.31 27.57 24.42
C ASN A 239 17.16 27.47 25.95
N PRO A 240 16.87 28.57 26.67
CA PRO A 240 16.75 28.54 28.13
C PRO A 240 15.41 27.99 28.63
N ASN A 241 14.40 27.87 27.77
CA ASN A 241 13.06 27.40 28.13
C ASN A 241 12.90 25.94 27.71
N SER A 242 12.75 25.05 28.70
CA SER A 242 12.61 23.61 28.48
C SER A 242 11.40 23.25 27.62
N ASP A 243 10.23 23.85 27.86
CA ASP A 243 9.00 23.49 27.14
C ASP A 243 9.08 23.93 25.68
N SER A 244 9.56 25.17 25.45
CA SER A 244 9.88 25.67 24.10
C SER A 244 10.88 24.75 23.41
N ASN A 245 11.97 24.37 24.09
CA ASN A 245 12.99 23.49 23.52
C ASN A 245 12.43 22.09 23.16
N THR A 246 11.58 21.51 24.01
CA THR A 246 10.87 20.25 23.69
C THR A 246 10.08 20.38 22.40
N LYS A 247 9.29 21.45 22.24
CA LYS A 247 8.54 21.72 21.01
C LYS A 247 9.45 21.93 19.81
N GLY A 248 10.57 22.64 19.95
CA GLY A 248 11.56 22.79 18.88
C GLY A 248 12.13 21.44 18.39
N TRP A 249 12.41 20.53 19.33
CA TRP A 249 12.87 19.17 19.02
C TRP A 249 11.76 18.28 18.42
N GLN A 250 10.50 18.47 18.81
CA GLN A 250 9.36 17.82 18.15
C GLN A 250 9.20 18.31 16.70
N ALA A 251 9.35 19.62 16.46
CA ALA A 251 9.35 20.19 15.11
C ALA A 251 10.51 19.65 14.25
N MET A 252 11.70 19.45 14.84
CA MET A 252 12.83 18.77 14.18
C MET A 252 12.45 17.34 13.78
N ALA A 253 11.93 16.55 14.71
CA ALA A 253 11.57 15.15 14.47
C ALA A 253 10.48 15.02 13.38
N LEU A 254 9.46 15.88 13.42
CA LEU A 254 8.42 15.94 12.40
C LEU A 254 9.03 16.30 11.04
N SER A 255 9.85 17.34 10.94
CA SER A 255 10.50 17.76 9.69
C SER A 255 11.38 16.65 9.09
N CYS A 256 12.20 15.97 9.90
CA CYS A 256 13.01 14.82 9.49
C CYS A 256 12.20 13.64 8.96
N GLY A 257 10.91 13.54 9.34
CA GLY A 257 10.00 12.51 8.85
C GLY A 257 9.17 12.90 7.62
N MET A 258 9.24 14.17 7.19
CA MET A 258 8.47 14.68 6.05
C MET A 258 9.34 14.94 4.82
N PHE A 259 10.53 15.53 5.00
CA PHE A 259 11.40 15.91 3.88
C PHE A 259 12.88 15.92 4.29
N ALA A 260 13.76 15.49 3.39
CA ALA A 260 15.21 15.61 3.57
C ALA A 260 15.69 17.06 3.29
N PRO A 261 16.75 17.54 3.97
CA PRO A 261 17.46 18.76 3.56
C PRO A 261 18.14 18.56 2.19
N SER A 262 18.76 19.61 1.66
CA SER A 262 19.57 19.48 0.46
C SER A 262 20.79 18.58 0.70
N SER A 263 21.29 17.94 -0.36
CA SER A 263 22.53 17.15 -0.30
C SER A 263 23.75 17.96 0.17
N SER A 264 23.70 19.29 0.03
CA SER A 264 24.76 20.20 0.48
C SER A 264 24.73 20.49 1.97
N PHE A 265 23.54 20.46 2.60
CA PHE A 265 23.37 20.77 4.02
C PHE A 265 23.25 19.52 4.89
N LEU A 266 22.78 18.40 4.31
CA LEU A 266 22.61 17.13 5.01
C LEU A 266 23.82 16.74 5.89
N PRO A 267 25.09 16.76 5.42
CA PRO A 267 26.22 16.35 6.25
C PRO A 267 26.41 17.25 7.49
N THR A 268 26.08 18.54 7.37
CA THR A 268 26.13 19.48 8.50
C THR A 268 25.02 19.20 9.50
N LEU A 269 23.79 18.93 9.03
CA LEU A 269 22.67 18.60 9.91
C LEU A 269 22.94 17.30 10.68
N GLU A 270 23.42 16.25 10.00
CA GLU A 270 23.81 14.98 10.62
C GLU A 270 24.88 15.20 11.69
N ALA A 271 25.97 15.93 11.36
CA ALA A 271 27.02 16.23 12.31
C ALA A 271 26.52 17.02 13.52
N HIS A 272 25.61 17.98 13.33
CA HIS A 272 24.99 18.73 14.41
C HIS A 272 24.16 17.82 15.34
N LEU A 273 23.30 16.97 14.77
CA LEU A 273 22.50 16.02 15.55
C LEU A 273 23.38 15.02 16.30
N GLU A 274 24.44 14.49 15.68
CA GLU A 274 25.42 13.61 16.33
C GLU A 274 26.14 14.30 17.50
N GLN A 275 26.49 15.59 17.34
CA GLN A 275 27.09 16.37 18.41
C GLN A 275 26.13 16.58 19.58
N VAL A 276 24.82 16.75 19.32
CA VAL A 276 23.80 16.83 20.38
C VAL A 276 23.64 15.47 21.07
N VAL A 277 23.61 14.37 20.32
CA VAL A 277 23.57 12.99 20.88
C VAL A 277 24.75 12.73 21.81
N ASN A 278 25.95 13.14 21.43
CA ASN A 278 27.17 12.99 22.24
C ASN A 278 27.28 14.05 23.36
N GLY A 279 26.29 14.94 23.43
CA GLY A 279 26.23 16.09 24.32
C GLY A 279 27.37 17.11 24.09
N THR A 280 28.10 17.05 22.99
CA THR A 280 29.12 18.06 22.65
C THR A 280 28.50 19.45 22.45
N VAL A 281 27.23 19.49 22.07
CA VAL A 281 26.38 20.70 21.97
C VAL A 281 25.19 20.55 22.92
N GLY A 282 24.80 21.63 23.62
CA GLY A 282 23.61 21.64 24.49
C GLY A 282 23.78 21.03 25.89
N LYS A 283 25.01 20.66 26.30
CA LYS A 283 25.33 19.97 27.57
C LYS A 283 24.98 20.71 28.87
N GLY A 284 24.65 22.00 28.82
CA GLY A 284 24.80 22.90 29.98
C GLY A 284 23.55 23.33 30.75
N LYS A 285 22.31 23.08 30.28
CA LYS A 285 21.13 23.74 30.90
C LYS A 285 19.88 22.87 31.12
N HIS A 286 19.85 21.64 30.62
CA HIS A 286 18.69 20.75 30.72
C HIS A 286 18.99 19.39 31.37
N ALA A 287 20.13 19.25 32.07
CA ALA A 287 20.43 18.03 32.80
C ALA A 287 19.32 17.79 33.86
N GLY A 288 18.47 16.78 33.64
CA GLY A 288 17.31 16.48 34.49
C GLY A 288 16.01 17.22 34.13
N SER A 289 15.93 17.95 33.01
CA SER A 289 14.68 18.52 32.49
C SER A 289 13.88 17.47 31.70
N VAL A 290 12.57 17.71 31.51
CA VAL A 290 11.67 16.86 30.70
C VAL A 290 12.16 16.74 29.26
N THR A 291 12.89 17.74 28.77
CA THR A 291 13.54 17.70 27.47
C THR A 291 14.78 16.81 27.56
N ASP A 292 14.81 15.74 26.76
CA ASP A 292 15.99 14.92 26.52
C ASP A 292 16.51 15.18 25.08
N PRO A 293 17.24 16.30 24.84
CA PRO A 293 17.77 16.62 23.52
C PRO A 293 18.61 15.50 22.90
N PRO A 294 19.53 14.82 23.64
CA PRO A 294 20.27 13.70 23.08
C PRO A 294 19.36 12.58 22.54
N ARG A 295 18.33 12.19 23.30
CA ARG A 295 17.37 11.17 22.83
C ARG A 295 16.56 11.64 21.64
N MET A 296 16.09 12.89 21.64
CA MET A 296 15.33 13.40 20.49
C MET A 296 16.19 13.58 19.25
N ALA A 297 17.43 14.03 19.38
CA ALA A 297 18.38 14.11 18.28
C ALA A 297 18.69 12.72 17.69
N SER A 298 18.82 11.69 18.53
CA SER A 298 18.96 10.30 18.08
C SER A 298 17.73 9.83 17.30
N TYR A 299 16.52 10.19 17.76
CA TYR A 299 15.28 9.92 17.04
C TYR A 299 15.22 10.67 15.69
N CYS A 300 15.62 11.94 15.65
CA CYS A 300 15.70 12.75 14.43
C CYS A 300 16.66 12.13 13.41
N LEU A 301 17.85 11.68 13.83
CA LEU A 301 18.82 10.99 12.95
C LEU A 301 18.23 9.74 12.31
N LYS A 302 17.54 8.89 13.09
CA LYS A 302 16.88 7.69 12.55
C LYS A 302 15.85 8.06 11.47
N ARG A 303 15.06 9.08 11.73
CA ARG A 303 14.04 9.59 10.78
C ARG A 303 14.69 10.18 9.52
N LEU A 304 15.74 10.97 9.69
CA LEU A 304 16.49 11.58 8.59
C LEU A 304 17.11 10.53 7.66
N HIS A 305 17.72 9.48 8.21
CA HIS A 305 18.25 8.38 7.40
C HIS A 305 17.15 7.61 6.68
N LYS A 306 15.98 7.43 7.31
CA LYS A 306 14.84 6.74 6.70
C LYS A 306 14.25 7.54 5.53
N ILE A 307 14.07 8.86 5.68
CA ILE A 307 13.55 9.71 4.59
C ILE A 307 14.52 9.77 3.40
N GLU A 308 15.83 9.72 3.63
CA GLU A 308 16.82 9.63 2.54
C GLU A 308 16.68 8.36 1.68
N GLN A 309 16.36 7.23 2.32
CA GLN A 309 16.25 5.94 1.64
C GLN A 309 14.90 5.78 0.93
N THR A 310 13.82 6.22 1.58
CA THR A 310 12.45 6.01 1.10
C THR A 310 11.97 7.16 0.21
N GLY A 311 12.40 8.39 0.47
CA GLY A 311 11.99 9.59 -0.24
C GLY A 311 11.04 10.48 0.57
N GLN A 312 10.79 11.68 0.03
CA GLN A 312 9.94 12.69 0.64
C GLN A 312 8.46 12.26 0.70
N ARG A 313 7.75 12.72 1.73
CA ARG A 313 6.29 12.59 1.86
C ARG A 313 5.53 13.72 1.18
N HIS A 314 4.36 13.39 0.66
CA HIS A 314 3.50 14.33 -0.06
C HIS A 314 2.18 14.62 0.64
N MET A 315 1.93 14.14 1.85
CA MET A 315 0.74 14.49 2.64
C MET A 315 1.13 15.03 4.01
N LEU A 316 0.31 15.92 4.58
CA LEU A 316 0.52 16.39 5.96
C LEU A 316 0.20 15.27 6.97
N PRO A 317 0.82 15.25 8.15
CA PRO A 317 0.54 14.23 9.16
C PRO A 317 -0.88 14.35 9.75
N THR A 318 -1.45 13.22 10.17
CA THR A 318 -2.70 13.18 10.96
C THR A 318 -2.45 13.63 12.41
N GLN A 319 -3.52 13.88 13.18
CA GLN A 319 -3.40 14.15 14.61
C GLN A 319 -2.67 13.03 15.35
N GLU A 320 -3.08 11.79 15.08
CA GLU A 320 -2.50 10.60 15.69
C GLU A 320 -1.01 10.47 15.37
N GLU A 321 -0.62 10.80 14.14
CA GLU A 321 0.79 10.81 13.74
C GLU A 321 1.58 11.90 14.46
N LEU A 322 1.03 13.12 14.55
CA LEU A 322 1.66 14.23 15.29
C LEU A 322 1.92 13.81 16.74
N GLU A 323 0.88 13.32 17.44
CA GLU A 323 0.99 12.89 18.83
C GLU A 323 1.97 11.73 19.02
N ALA A 324 2.00 10.78 18.07
CA ALA A 324 2.95 9.68 18.10
C ALA A 324 4.39 10.19 17.98
N VAL A 325 4.69 11.07 17.03
CA VAL A 325 6.05 11.61 16.85
C VAL A 325 6.46 12.46 18.04
N GLU A 326 5.55 13.29 18.57
CA GLU A 326 5.79 14.13 19.74
C GLU A 326 6.18 13.34 20.99
N LYS A 327 5.64 12.12 21.13
CA LYS A 327 5.90 11.19 22.24
C LYS A 327 6.91 10.09 21.90
N MET A 328 7.51 10.11 20.70
CA MET A 328 8.34 9.02 20.16
C MET A 328 7.64 7.64 20.22
N GLY A 329 6.32 7.62 20.03
CA GLY A 329 5.46 6.45 20.06
C GLY A 329 5.16 5.88 18.67
N THR A 330 4.04 5.16 18.58
CA THR A 330 3.57 4.46 17.39
C THR A 330 2.17 4.91 16.99
N ILE A 331 1.87 4.84 15.71
CA ILE A 331 0.49 4.88 15.20
C ILE A 331 -0.11 3.47 15.16
N SER A 332 -1.42 3.33 15.02
CA SER A 332 -2.08 2.04 14.84
C SER A 332 -2.62 1.91 13.42
N ALA A 333 -2.56 0.71 12.85
CA ALA A 333 -3.28 0.41 11.63
C ALA A 333 -3.91 -0.99 11.69
N THR A 334 -5.08 -1.11 11.07
CA THR A 334 -5.80 -2.37 10.89
C THR A 334 -5.68 -2.79 9.43
N VAL A 335 -5.12 -3.97 9.21
CA VAL A 335 -4.99 -4.61 7.91
C VAL A 335 -5.99 -5.76 7.82
N TYR A 336 -6.90 -5.68 6.87
CA TYR A 336 -7.89 -6.71 6.60
C TYR A 336 -7.31 -7.78 5.68
N LEU A 337 -7.81 -8.99 5.85
CA LEU A 337 -7.53 -10.14 5.00
C LEU A 337 -8.76 -10.43 4.12
N PRO A 338 -8.59 -11.09 2.97
CA PRO A 338 -9.70 -11.38 2.05
C PRO A 338 -10.81 -12.25 2.67
N ASP A 339 -10.50 -13.00 3.72
CA ASP A 339 -11.48 -13.76 4.51
C ASP A 339 -12.27 -12.91 5.53
N SER A 340 -12.18 -11.58 5.43
CA SER A 340 -12.78 -10.59 6.34
C SER A 340 -12.18 -10.53 7.75
N THR A 341 -11.20 -11.38 8.08
CA THR A 341 -10.46 -11.23 9.33
C THR A 341 -9.50 -10.03 9.24
N ASN A 342 -8.92 -9.61 10.36
CA ASN A 342 -8.01 -8.47 10.36
C ASN A 342 -6.87 -8.63 11.39
N LYS A 343 -5.81 -7.86 11.18
CA LYS A 343 -4.66 -7.71 12.07
C LYS A 343 -4.47 -6.23 12.37
N THR A 344 -4.57 -5.89 13.66
CA THR A 344 -4.26 -4.54 14.16
C THR A 344 -2.90 -4.57 14.83
N MET A 345 -2.05 -3.58 14.54
CA MET A 345 -0.70 -3.52 15.08
C MET A 345 -0.19 -2.09 15.28
N PRO A 346 0.68 -1.87 16.27
CA PRO A 346 1.42 -0.62 16.40
C PRO A 346 2.51 -0.53 15.32
N LEU A 347 2.59 0.64 14.70
CA LEU A 347 3.46 0.96 13.57
C LEU A 347 4.32 2.19 13.87
N ASP A 348 5.57 2.15 13.41
CA ASP A 348 6.39 3.37 13.37
C ASP A 348 5.77 4.37 12.37
N PRO A 349 5.70 5.68 12.67
CA PRO A 349 5.12 6.67 11.76
C PRO A 349 5.76 6.73 10.36
N MET A 350 7.00 6.25 10.19
CA MET A 350 7.72 6.22 8.92
C MET A 350 7.72 4.84 8.24
N ILE A 351 6.92 3.90 8.73
CA ILE A 351 6.87 2.56 8.14
C ILE A 351 6.28 2.59 6.73
N THR A 352 6.88 1.81 5.81
CA THR A 352 6.35 1.63 4.46
C THR A 352 5.39 0.45 4.38
N THR A 353 4.61 0.38 3.30
CA THR A 353 3.74 -0.75 2.99
C THR A 353 4.52 -2.07 2.92
N GLU A 354 5.71 -2.11 2.31
CA GLU A 354 6.57 -3.30 2.26
C GLU A 354 6.96 -3.81 3.66
N GLU A 355 7.29 -2.90 4.57
CA GLU A 355 7.65 -3.26 5.94
C GLU A 355 6.45 -3.77 6.74
N VAL A 356 5.24 -3.25 6.48
CA VAL A 356 4.00 -3.82 7.05
C VAL A 356 3.69 -5.19 6.45
N VAL A 357 3.90 -5.39 5.15
CA VAL A 357 3.76 -6.71 4.52
C VAL A 357 4.67 -7.74 5.20
N VAL A 358 5.94 -7.39 5.47
CA VAL A 358 6.86 -8.26 6.22
C VAL A 358 6.30 -8.64 7.59
N LYS A 359 5.75 -7.67 8.34
CA LYS A 359 5.12 -7.92 9.65
C LYS A 359 3.91 -8.86 9.53
N ILE A 360 3.01 -8.62 8.58
CA ILE A 360 1.81 -9.47 8.36
C ILE A 360 2.22 -10.89 7.97
N VAL A 361 3.16 -11.04 7.04
CA VAL A 361 3.68 -12.34 6.58
C VAL A 361 4.23 -13.16 7.75
N GLN A 362 4.98 -12.52 8.65
CA GLN A 362 5.47 -13.16 9.88
C GLN A 362 4.32 -13.55 10.81
N MET A 363 3.34 -12.66 11.04
CA MET A 363 2.19 -12.93 11.90
C MET A 363 1.30 -14.07 11.40
N LEU A 364 1.21 -14.24 10.07
CA LEU A 364 0.45 -15.30 9.42
C LEU A 364 1.28 -16.58 9.21
N GLY A 365 2.58 -16.54 9.50
CA GLY A 365 3.49 -17.66 9.27
C GLY A 365 3.56 -18.09 7.81
N LEU A 366 3.56 -17.11 6.90
CA LEU A 366 3.76 -17.28 5.45
C LEU A 366 5.25 -17.16 5.09
N SER A 367 5.61 -17.51 3.87
CA SER A 367 6.97 -17.30 3.34
C SER A 367 7.05 -16.10 2.39
N GLU A 368 8.26 -15.66 2.09
CA GLU A 368 8.59 -14.73 1.00
C GLU A 368 7.69 -13.48 0.88
N PRO A 369 7.94 -12.42 1.68
CA PRO A 369 7.13 -11.20 1.68
C PRO A 369 6.96 -10.52 0.31
N LYS A 370 7.90 -10.73 -0.62
CA LYS A 370 7.86 -10.20 -1.98
C LYS A 370 6.64 -10.66 -2.80
N PHE A 371 5.94 -11.71 -2.38
CA PHE A 371 4.74 -12.19 -3.07
C PHE A 371 3.47 -11.43 -2.70
N PHE A 372 3.52 -10.62 -1.65
CA PHE A 372 2.35 -9.98 -1.08
C PHE A 372 2.45 -8.46 -1.18
N CYS A 373 1.31 -7.79 -1.14
CA CYS A 373 1.20 -6.35 -1.13
C CYS A 373 0.14 -5.88 -0.12
N LEU A 374 0.09 -4.56 0.09
CA LEU A 374 -1.08 -3.91 0.64
C LEU A 374 -1.84 -3.22 -0.49
N CYS A 375 -3.15 -3.31 -0.42
CA CYS A 375 -4.09 -2.54 -1.21
C CYS A 375 -4.83 -1.56 -0.29
N GLU A 376 -5.20 -0.42 -0.84
CA GLU A 376 -6.23 0.45 -0.30
C GLU A 376 -7.57 0.02 -0.89
N VAL A 377 -8.59 -0.07 -0.05
CA VAL A 377 -9.99 -0.19 -0.45
C VAL A 377 -10.66 1.14 -0.14
N ASP A 378 -11.22 1.79 -1.15
CA ASP A 378 -11.89 3.10 -0.99
C ASP A 378 -13.34 2.97 -0.48
N THR A 379 -14.02 4.11 -0.37
CA THR A 379 -15.43 4.18 0.07
C THR A 379 -16.40 3.49 -0.90
N ASN A 380 -16.04 3.42 -2.18
CA ASN A 380 -16.79 2.74 -3.25
C ASN A 380 -16.49 1.24 -3.31
N GLN A 381 -15.69 0.72 -2.37
CA GLN A 381 -15.12 -0.62 -2.37
C GLN A 381 -14.13 -0.88 -3.50
N GLU A 382 -13.63 0.15 -4.18
CA GLU A 382 -12.59 0.00 -5.19
C GLU A 382 -11.23 -0.33 -4.58
N GLU A 383 -10.52 -1.26 -5.20
CA GLU A 383 -9.23 -1.75 -4.72
C GLU A 383 -8.10 -1.18 -5.56
N LYS A 384 -7.09 -0.64 -4.87
CA LYS A 384 -5.87 -0.15 -5.49
C LYS A 384 -4.66 -0.68 -4.76
N THR A 385 -3.75 -1.35 -5.47
CA THR A 385 -2.44 -1.75 -4.93
C THR A 385 -1.65 -0.51 -4.53
N LEU A 386 -1.03 -0.56 -3.35
CA LEU A 386 -0.15 0.49 -2.86
C LEU A 386 1.29 0.16 -3.21
N GLY A 387 2.03 1.13 -3.74
CA GLY A 387 3.45 0.96 -4.05
C GLY A 387 4.28 0.62 -2.81
N TYR A 388 5.34 -0.18 -2.95
CA TYR A 388 6.07 -0.81 -1.83
C TYR A 388 6.81 0.19 -0.92
N LYS A 389 7.15 1.38 -1.44
CA LYS A 389 7.76 2.49 -0.68
C LYS A 389 6.76 3.47 -0.08
N THR A 390 5.46 3.30 -0.34
CA THR A 390 4.43 4.20 0.17
C THR A 390 4.41 4.18 1.69
N TYR A 391 4.36 5.34 2.33
CA TYR A 391 4.21 5.44 3.78
C TYR A 391 2.77 5.12 4.19
N VAL A 392 2.58 4.28 5.21
CA VAL A 392 1.24 3.92 5.70
C VAL A 392 0.51 5.15 6.26
N ALA A 393 1.23 5.99 7.01
CA ALA A 393 0.69 7.22 7.57
C ALA A 393 0.26 8.23 6.49
N GLU A 394 0.86 8.17 5.30
CA GLU A 394 0.46 9.01 4.15
C GLU A 394 -0.88 8.56 3.58
N VAL A 395 -1.13 7.25 3.49
CA VAL A 395 -2.43 6.70 3.08
C VAL A 395 -3.52 7.05 4.10
N GLN A 396 -3.25 6.87 5.40
CA GLN A 396 -4.19 7.28 6.46
C GLN A 396 -4.48 8.78 6.44
N SER A 397 -3.48 9.60 6.09
CA SER A 397 -3.66 11.05 5.93
C SER A 397 -4.57 11.40 4.75
N MET A 398 -4.43 10.69 3.61
CA MET A 398 -5.34 10.83 2.47
C MET A 398 -6.78 10.50 2.87
N TRP A 399 -7.00 9.42 3.62
CA TRP A 399 -8.34 9.05 4.12
C TRP A 399 -8.94 10.10 5.03
N ALA A 400 -8.13 10.67 5.93
CA ALA A 400 -8.56 11.75 6.82
C ALA A 400 -8.89 13.06 6.07
N GLY A 401 -8.54 13.18 4.79
CA GLY A 401 -8.77 14.39 4.01
C GLY A 401 -7.81 15.52 4.37
N ASN A 402 -6.64 15.19 4.94
CA ASN A 402 -5.58 16.16 5.23
C ASN A 402 -4.81 16.55 3.95
N CYS A 403 -5.54 16.78 2.85
CA CYS A 403 -4.98 17.30 1.62
C CYS A 403 -4.73 18.82 1.75
N TYR A 404 -3.92 19.37 0.84
CA TYR A 404 -3.42 20.74 0.91
C TYR A 404 -4.42 21.92 0.93
N PRO A 405 -5.71 21.86 0.50
CA PRO A 405 -6.45 23.07 0.13
C PRO A 405 -6.57 24.17 1.20
N GLU A 406 -6.77 23.83 2.49
CA GLU A 406 -7.12 24.84 3.51
C GLU A 406 -5.91 25.50 4.20
N VAL A 407 -4.74 24.87 4.13
CA VAL A 407 -3.50 25.36 4.77
C VAL A 407 -2.79 26.37 3.85
N VAL A 408 -3.02 26.29 2.53
CA VAL A 408 -2.37 27.09 1.46
C VAL A 408 -2.58 28.60 1.63
N ASP A 409 -3.79 29.02 1.96
CA ASP A 409 -4.15 30.45 2.00
C ASP A 409 -3.53 31.17 3.21
N ARG A 410 -3.07 30.43 4.22
CA ARG A 410 -2.61 30.98 5.49
C ARG A 410 -1.10 31.26 5.56
N LEU A 411 -0.24 30.51 4.82
CA LEU A 411 1.21 30.79 4.76
C LEU A 411 1.53 32.20 4.26
N ARG A 412 0.72 32.73 3.32
CA ARG A 412 0.91 34.09 2.77
C ARG A 412 0.48 35.20 3.74
N GLY A 413 -0.18 34.84 4.84
CA GLY A 413 -0.97 35.77 5.63
C GLY A 413 -0.73 35.74 7.13
N PHE A 414 0.37 35.17 7.65
CA PHE A 414 0.65 35.09 9.09
C PHE A 414 0.35 36.43 9.79
N ARG A 415 -0.74 36.48 10.59
CA ARG A 415 -1.20 37.70 11.27
C ARG A 415 -0.75 37.66 12.71
N LEU A 416 0.34 38.37 12.99
CA LEU A 416 0.58 38.88 14.35
C LEU A 416 -0.65 39.64 14.81
N THR A 417 -1.01 39.52 16.08
CA THR A 417 -2.25 40.07 16.66
C THR A 417 -2.41 41.57 16.35
N GLY A 418 -3.19 41.94 15.33
CA GLY A 418 -3.56 43.33 15.04
C GLY A 418 -3.88 43.67 13.57
N LYS A 419 -5.15 44.02 13.32
CA LYS A 419 -5.76 44.64 12.11
C LYS A 419 -5.95 43.76 10.85
N LYS A 420 -7.21 43.71 10.38
CA LYS A 420 -7.64 43.07 9.13
C LYS A 420 -7.15 43.88 7.92
N ALA A 421 -6.35 43.28 7.04
CA ALA A 421 -6.17 43.78 5.68
C ALA A 421 -7.18 43.07 4.75
N LYS A 422 -7.90 43.84 3.93
CA LYS A 422 -8.79 43.32 2.88
C LYS A 422 -7.92 42.72 1.77
N SER A 423 -8.07 41.42 1.52
CA SER A 423 -7.41 40.73 0.40
C SER A 423 -8.01 41.21 -0.92
N ARG A 424 -7.15 41.65 -1.84
CA ARG A 424 -7.46 41.82 -3.27
C ARG A 424 -6.81 40.66 -4.00
N ASP A 425 -7.63 40.03 -4.82
CA ASP A 425 -7.38 38.94 -5.75
C ASP A 425 -6.00 38.99 -6.44
N ASN A 426 -5.33 37.84 -6.52
CA ASN A 426 -4.37 37.57 -7.59
C ASN A 426 -4.12 36.05 -7.73
N ARG A 427 -4.66 35.53 -8.84
CA ARG A 427 -4.59 34.16 -9.34
C ARG A 427 -3.16 33.64 -9.44
N VAL A 428 -2.95 32.40 -9.01
CA VAL A 428 -1.78 31.59 -9.39
C VAL A 428 -2.31 30.44 -10.26
N PRO A 429 -1.66 30.09 -11.38
CA PRO A 429 -2.15 29.04 -12.27
C PRO A 429 -2.09 27.66 -11.62
N ASN A 430 -3.21 26.95 -11.68
CA ASN A 430 -3.36 25.57 -11.26
C ASN A 430 -2.63 24.65 -12.25
N TYR A 431 -1.48 24.12 -11.86
CA TYR A 431 -0.82 23.02 -12.56
C TYR A 431 -0.83 21.79 -11.64
N GLY A 432 -1.91 21.01 -11.71
CA GLY A 432 -1.96 19.66 -11.12
C GLY A 432 -3.23 19.32 -10.34
N ASP A 433 -4.00 20.29 -9.83
CA ASP A 433 -5.07 19.99 -8.88
C ASP A 433 -6.33 19.44 -9.56
N ASP A 434 -6.61 19.78 -10.82
CA ASP A 434 -7.85 19.35 -11.50
C ASP A 434 -7.88 17.87 -11.89
N VAL A 435 -6.71 17.23 -12.01
CA VAL A 435 -6.62 15.78 -12.29
C VAL A 435 -6.67 14.97 -10.99
N LEU A 436 -6.01 15.45 -9.92
CA LEU A 436 -6.06 14.80 -8.60
C LEU A 436 -7.44 14.97 -7.94
N ASN A 437 -8.07 16.14 -8.04
CA ASN A 437 -9.42 16.35 -7.52
C ASN A 437 -10.50 15.52 -8.24
N LYS A 438 -10.26 15.11 -9.50
CA LYS A 438 -11.15 14.18 -10.23
C LYS A 438 -10.94 12.72 -9.84
N ILE A 439 -9.71 12.32 -9.48
CA ILE A 439 -9.41 10.96 -9.00
C ILE A 439 -9.95 10.72 -7.57
N PHE A 440 -10.13 11.79 -6.77
CA PHE A 440 -10.51 11.69 -5.35
C PHE A 440 -11.87 12.35 -5.02
N GLN A 441 -12.80 12.42 -5.98
CA GLN A 441 -14.16 12.88 -5.66
C GLN A 441 -14.82 11.92 -4.66
N ARG A 442 -14.93 12.38 -3.41
CA ARG A 442 -15.64 11.67 -2.34
C ARG A 442 -17.11 11.50 -2.75
N GLY A 443 -17.52 10.24 -2.92
CA GLY A 443 -18.92 9.84 -2.72
C GLY A 443 -19.36 10.20 -1.30
N SER A 444 -20.66 10.42 -1.12
CA SER A 444 -21.26 10.71 0.19
C SER A 444 -20.80 9.71 1.26
N ILE A 445 -20.71 10.20 2.50
CA ILE A 445 -20.47 9.42 3.72
C ILE A 445 -21.58 8.36 3.83
N GLY A 446 -21.31 7.17 3.29
CA GLY A 446 -21.97 5.92 3.64
C GLY A 446 -21.11 5.13 4.63
N ASP A 447 -21.64 4.01 5.13
CA ASP A 447 -21.04 3.14 6.16
C ASP A 447 -19.64 2.55 5.81
N ASN A 448 -19.11 2.77 4.62
CA ASN A 448 -17.85 2.18 4.15
C ASN A 448 -16.66 3.12 4.34
N GLN A 449 -15.94 2.97 5.45
CA GLN A 449 -14.64 3.63 5.65
C GLN A 449 -13.55 2.95 4.80
N PRO A 450 -12.57 3.73 4.29
CA PRO A 450 -11.45 3.15 3.56
C PRO A 450 -10.58 2.28 4.48
N LYS A 451 -9.97 1.23 3.91
CA LYS A 451 -9.25 0.21 4.69
C LYS A 451 -8.04 -0.35 3.95
N PHE A 452 -7.07 -0.88 4.70
CA PHE A 452 -5.97 -1.66 4.12
C PHE A 452 -6.40 -3.11 3.93
N LEU A 453 -6.10 -3.68 2.76
CA LEU A 453 -6.33 -5.08 2.43
C LEU A 453 -4.99 -5.75 2.07
N PHE A 454 -4.70 -6.90 2.65
CA PHE A 454 -3.50 -7.67 2.34
C PHE A 454 -3.80 -8.72 1.26
N LYS A 455 -3.05 -8.69 0.15
CA LYS A 455 -3.24 -9.58 -1.00
C LYS A 455 -1.92 -10.20 -1.46
N ARG A 456 -2.01 -11.35 -2.11
CA ARG A 456 -0.95 -11.86 -2.99
C ARG A 456 -0.99 -11.05 -4.28
N ASN A 457 0.15 -10.48 -4.64
CA ASN A 457 0.31 -9.68 -5.86
C ASN A 457 1.21 -10.37 -6.89
N LEU A 458 2.05 -11.32 -6.46
CA LEU A 458 2.96 -12.03 -7.34
C LEU A 458 2.76 -13.55 -7.22
N PHE A 459 2.53 -14.19 -8.36
CA PHE A 459 2.20 -15.60 -8.47
C PHE A 459 3.36 -16.34 -9.14
N LEU A 460 4.39 -16.62 -8.34
CA LEU A 460 5.52 -17.46 -8.70
C LEU A 460 5.49 -18.75 -7.88
N ASP A 461 6.02 -19.83 -8.48
CA ASP A 461 6.23 -21.09 -7.79
C ASP A 461 7.20 -20.91 -6.61
N HIS A 462 6.88 -21.57 -5.51
CA HIS A 462 7.72 -21.59 -4.32
C HIS A 462 9.09 -22.19 -4.60
N ASP A 463 10.06 -21.77 -3.79
CA ASP A 463 11.32 -22.49 -3.72
C ASP A 463 11.09 -23.90 -3.15
N PRO A 464 11.83 -24.92 -3.64
CA PRO A 464 11.62 -26.33 -3.25
C PRO A 464 11.86 -26.61 -1.75
N GLY A 465 12.42 -25.65 -1.00
CA GLY A 465 12.66 -25.75 0.44
C GLY A 465 11.49 -25.32 1.33
N VAL A 466 10.40 -24.79 0.79
CA VAL A 466 9.28 -24.30 1.61
C VAL A 466 8.45 -25.45 2.17
N ALA A 467 8.32 -25.47 3.51
CA ALA A 467 7.54 -26.47 4.24
C ALA A 467 6.09 -26.56 3.74
N GLU A 468 5.53 -27.78 3.70
CA GLU A 468 4.17 -28.02 3.24
C GLU A 468 3.12 -27.26 4.05
N THR A 469 3.33 -27.13 5.36
CA THR A 469 2.45 -26.35 6.25
C THR A 469 2.39 -24.88 5.85
N THR A 470 3.51 -24.28 5.47
CA THR A 470 3.57 -22.90 4.96
C THR A 470 2.89 -22.77 3.60
N ARG A 471 3.13 -23.72 2.69
CA ARG A 471 2.44 -23.78 1.38
C ARG A 471 0.92 -23.86 1.55
N ASN A 472 0.43 -24.67 2.50
CA ASN A 472 -0.99 -24.80 2.79
C ASN A 472 -1.62 -23.52 3.37
N ARG A 473 -0.86 -22.74 4.17
CA ARG A 473 -1.31 -21.43 4.65
C ARG A 473 -1.40 -20.41 3.51
N GLU A 474 -0.41 -20.38 2.64
CA GLU A 474 -0.43 -19.50 1.48
C GLU A 474 -1.54 -19.86 0.50
N LEU A 475 -1.75 -21.15 0.25
CA LEU A 475 -2.88 -21.63 -0.54
C LEU A 475 -4.21 -21.15 0.04
N ALA A 476 -4.36 -21.14 1.36
CA ALA A 476 -5.55 -20.61 2.01
C ALA A 476 -5.72 -19.09 1.77
N VAL A 477 -4.65 -18.31 1.85
CA VAL A 477 -4.69 -16.86 1.57
C VAL A 477 -5.08 -16.59 0.13
N VAL A 478 -4.47 -17.30 -0.83
CA VAL A 478 -4.76 -17.16 -2.26
C VAL A 478 -6.19 -17.58 -2.58
N TYR A 479 -6.65 -18.68 -2.00
CA TYR A 479 -8.03 -19.13 -2.12
C TYR A 479 -9.02 -18.08 -1.59
N SER A 480 -8.80 -17.55 -0.39
CA SER A 480 -9.67 -16.51 0.17
C SER A 480 -9.67 -15.24 -0.69
N GLN A 481 -8.52 -14.86 -1.27
CA GLN A 481 -8.42 -13.76 -2.21
C GLN A 481 -9.25 -14.00 -3.47
N ALA A 482 -9.11 -15.17 -4.09
CA ALA A 482 -9.84 -15.50 -5.30
C ALA A 482 -11.36 -15.56 -5.06
N VAL A 483 -11.79 -16.07 -3.91
CA VAL A 483 -13.20 -16.03 -3.48
C VAL A 483 -13.68 -14.59 -3.32
N HIS A 484 -12.92 -13.75 -2.60
CA HIS A 484 -13.23 -12.35 -2.40
C HIS A 484 -13.43 -11.62 -3.73
N ASP A 485 -12.49 -11.80 -4.67
CA ASP A 485 -12.49 -11.11 -5.96
C ASP A 485 -13.63 -11.61 -6.88
N VAL A 486 -13.94 -12.91 -6.85
CA VAL A 486 -15.11 -13.48 -7.57
C VAL A 486 -16.42 -12.93 -7.02
N VAL A 487 -16.63 -12.97 -5.70
CA VAL A 487 -17.87 -12.49 -5.07
C VAL A 487 -18.06 -10.98 -5.25
N ARG A 488 -16.97 -10.22 -5.35
CA ARG A 488 -17.04 -8.79 -5.68
C ARG A 488 -17.38 -8.54 -7.16
N GLY A 489 -17.21 -9.53 -8.03
CA GLY A 489 -17.39 -9.35 -9.48
C GLY A 489 -16.18 -8.75 -10.17
N ALA A 490 -14.97 -8.91 -9.62
CA ALA A 490 -13.75 -8.31 -10.17
C ALA A 490 -13.29 -8.96 -11.49
N TYR A 491 -13.79 -10.14 -11.82
CA TYR A 491 -13.42 -10.91 -13.01
C TYR A 491 -14.58 -11.02 -14.00
N PRO A 492 -14.31 -10.88 -15.32
CA PRO A 492 -15.32 -10.98 -16.37
C PRO A 492 -15.70 -12.46 -16.63
N LEU A 493 -16.37 -13.10 -15.67
CA LEU A 493 -16.72 -14.52 -15.72
C LEU A 493 -18.12 -14.75 -16.29
N SER A 494 -18.31 -15.88 -16.98
CA SER A 494 -19.64 -16.28 -17.46
C SER A 494 -20.54 -16.74 -16.31
N GLU A 495 -21.85 -16.74 -16.54
CA GLU A 495 -22.83 -17.30 -15.59
C GLU A 495 -22.50 -18.75 -15.21
N GLN A 496 -22.10 -19.58 -16.17
CA GLN A 496 -21.74 -20.98 -15.90
C GLN A 496 -20.50 -21.09 -15.02
N ASP A 497 -19.50 -20.22 -15.24
CA ASP A 497 -18.28 -20.22 -14.44
C ASP A 497 -18.55 -19.75 -13.00
N LEU A 498 -19.40 -18.73 -12.82
CA LEU A 498 -19.81 -18.26 -11.50
C LEU A 498 -20.53 -19.36 -10.71
N LEU A 499 -21.48 -20.07 -11.33
CA LEU A 499 -22.19 -21.18 -10.69
C LEU A 499 -21.24 -22.33 -10.32
N MET A 500 -20.27 -22.67 -11.20
CA MET A 500 -19.26 -23.69 -10.92
C MET A 500 -18.33 -23.27 -9.78
N LEU A 501 -17.83 -22.04 -9.77
CA LEU A 501 -16.97 -21.51 -8.72
C LEU A 501 -17.70 -21.47 -7.37
N ALA A 502 -18.96 -21.05 -7.34
CA ALA A 502 -19.79 -21.11 -6.15
C ALA A 502 -19.92 -22.56 -5.62
N ALA A 503 -20.14 -23.53 -6.51
CA ALA A 503 -20.18 -24.95 -6.14
C ALA A 503 -18.84 -25.46 -5.58
N LEU A 504 -17.72 -25.10 -6.21
CA LEU A 504 -16.38 -25.44 -5.74
C LEU A 504 -16.06 -24.80 -4.39
N GLN A 505 -16.45 -23.54 -4.17
CA GLN A 505 -16.27 -22.85 -2.90
C GLN A 505 -17.10 -23.52 -1.79
N MET A 506 -18.36 -23.83 -2.06
CA MET A 506 -19.23 -24.55 -1.13
C MET A 506 -18.66 -25.91 -0.73
N ARG A 507 -18.16 -26.66 -1.71
CA ARG A 507 -17.47 -27.94 -1.47
C ARG A 507 -16.23 -27.73 -0.60
N ALA A 508 -15.43 -26.69 -0.85
CA ALA A 508 -14.22 -26.38 -0.08
C ALA A 508 -14.51 -25.95 1.37
N GLU A 509 -15.63 -25.25 1.63
CA GLU A 509 -16.03 -24.87 2.99
C GLU A 509 -16.67 -26.01 3.78
N THR A 510 -17.58 -26.77 3.16
CA THR A 510 -18.40 -27.79 3.87
C THR A 510 -17.75 -29.16 3.94
N GLY A 511 -16.90 -29.52 2.96
CA GLY A 511 -16.35 -30.87 2.83
C GLY A 511 -17.38 -31.93 2.48
N SER A 512 -18.59 -31.52 2.09
CA SER A 512 -19.69 -32.40 1.76
C SER A 512 -20.27 -32.02 0.41
N ASN A 513 -20.64 -33.02 -0.38
CA ASN A 513 -21.42 -32.83 -1.59
C ASN A 513 -22.93 -32.99 -1.31
N SER A 514 -23.33 -33.05 -0.04
CA SER A 514 -24.73 -33.28 0.35
C SER A 514 -25.60 -32.03 0.15
N PRO A 515 -26.72 -32.14 -0.59
CA PRO A 515 -27.70 -31.06 -0.76
C PRO A 515 -28.28 -30.53 0.56
N GLN A 516 -28.33 -31.36 1.61
CA GLN A 516 -28.88 -30.98 2.91
C GLN A 516 -27.99 -29.95 3.63
N THR A 517 -26.68 -30.07 3.48
CA THR A 517 -25.69 -29.11 4.02
C THR A 517 -25.82 -27.73 3.37
N VAL A 518 -26.42 -27.66 2.18
CA VAL A 518 -26.58 -26.43 1.39
C VAL A 518 -27.78 -25.58 1.80
N LYS A 519 -28.85 -26.21 2.32
CA LYS A 519 -30.11 -25.48 2.60
C LYS A 519 -29.95 -24.35 3.62
N GLY A 520 -29.00 -24.47 4.55
CA GLY A 520 -28.73 -23.47 5.59
C GLY A 520 -27.73 -22.37 5.22
N LEU A 521 -27.14 -22.40 4.02
CA LEU A 521 -26.12 -21.43 3.60
C LEU A 521 -26.75 -20.27 2.80
N SER A 522 -26.26 -19.06 3.08
CA SER A 522 -26.60 -17.87 2.32
C SER A 522 -25.80 -17.83 1.02
N ILE A 523 -26.49 -17.83 -0.13
CA ILE A 523 -25.86 -17.87 -1.45
C ILE A 523 -25.09 -16.57 -1.77
N SER A 524 -25.45 -15.46 -1.11
CA SER A 524 -24.75 -14.16 -1.23
C SER A 524 -23.31 -14.16 -0.75
N LYS A 525 -22.86 -15.23 -0.08
CA LYS A 525 -21.45 -15.44 0.26
C LYS A 525 -20.63 -16.02 -0.90
N PHE A 526 -21.29 -16.62 -1.89
CA PHE A 526 -20.65 -17.42 -2.95
C PHE A 526 -20.77 -16.77 -4.34
N LEU A 527 -21.71 -15.84 -4.52
CA LEU A 527 -22.01 -15.22 -5.80
C LEU A 527 -22.05 -13.69 -5.69
N PRO A 528 -21.72 -12.96 -6.77
CA PRO A 528 -21.85 -11.52 -6.81
C PRO A 528 -23.26 -11.00 -6.54
N LYS A 529 -23.38 -9.78 -6.00
CA LYS A 529 -24.69 -9.17 -5.74
C LYS A 529 -25.50 -8.94 -7.01
N PHE A 530 -24.91 -8.34 -8.05
CA PHE A 530 -25.53 -8.24 -9.38
C PHE A 530 -25.86 -9.64 -9.94
N PHE A 531 -25.02 -10.61 -9.56
CA PHE A 531 -25.15 -12.06 -9.71
C PHE A 531 -26.47 -12.64 -9.19
N LEU A 532 -27.12 -12.01 -8.22
CA LEU A 532 -28.21 -12.61 -7.46
C LEU A 532 -29.54 -11.89 -7.66
N GLU A 533 -29.50 -10.65 -8.12
CA GLU A 533 -30.68 -9.85 -8.46
C GLU A 533 -31.65 -10.67 -9.32
N GLU A 534 -32.91 -10.72 -8.88
CA GLU A 534 -34.07 -11.34 -9.53
C GLU A 534 -34.13 -12.89 -9.59
N ARG A 535 -33.03 -13.62 -9.38
CA ARG A 535 -32.99 -15.10 -9.56
C ARG A 535 -32.21 -15.87 -8.48
N GLU A 536 -32.22 -15.37 -7.25
CA GLU A 536 -31.44 -15.95 -6.15
C GLU A 536 -31.74 -17.44 -5.91
N GLU A 537 -33.01 -17.83 -5.80
CA GLU A 537 -33.39 -19.22 -5.51
C GLU A 537 -33.11 -20.19 -6.68
N GLU A 538 -33.28 -19.73 -7.92
CA GLU A 538 -32.92 -20.51 -9.11
C GLU A 538 -31.41 -20.78 -9.14
N ARG A 539 -30.60 -19.74 -8.92
CA ARG A 539 -29.14 -19.84 -8.88
C ARG A 539 -28.65 -20.71 -7.72
N LYS A 540 -29.28 -20.57 -6.54
CA LYS A 540 -29.03 -21.45 -5.39
C LYS A 540 -29.28 -22.92 -5.75
N SER A 541 -30.39 -23.20 -6.43
CA SER A 541 -30.77 -24.56 -6.86
C SER A 541 -29.79 -25.12 -7.90
N ALA A 542 -29.35 -24.28 -8.85
CA ALA A 542 -28.33 -24.66 -9.83
C ALA A 542 -26.99 -25.02 -9.16
N VAL A 543 -26.54 -24.22 -8.20
CA VAL A 543 -25.30 -24.51 -7.45
C VAL A 543 -25.41 -25.83 -6.68
N VAL A 544 -26.53 -26.11 -6.01
CA VAL A 544 -26.77 -27.40 -5.31
C VAL A 544 -26.63 -28.59 -6.27
N ASN A 545 -27.23 -28.47 -7.45
CA ASN A 545 -27.19 -29.53 -8.45
C ASN A 545 -25.75 -29.78 -8.94
N ILE A 546 -24.97 -28.72 -9.16
CA ILE A 546 -23.56 -28.83 -9.55
C ILE A 546 -22.73 -29.50 -8.43
N VAL A 547 -22.88 -29.04 -7.18
CA VAL A 547 -22.16 -29.60 -6.01
C VAL A 547 -22.36 -31.10 -5.89
N SER A 548 -23.60 -31.56 -6.10
CA SER A 548 -23.98 -32.98 -5.99
C SER A 548 -23.27 -33.86 -7.03
N GLY A 549 -22.91 -33.30 -8.18
CA GLY A 549 -22.20 -34.00 -9.26
C GLY A 549 -20.68 -33.97 -9.16
N LEU A 550 -20.10 -33.23 -8.21
CA LEU A 550 -18.66 -33.12 -8.05
C LEU A 550 -18.05 -34.40 -7.44
N PRO A 551 -16.79 -34.75 -7.76
CA PRO A 551 -16.08 -35.82 -7.08
C PRO A 551 -15.95 -35.56 -5.58
N LEU A 552 -15.97 -36.63 -4.78
CA LEU A 552 -15.60 -36.58 -3.37
C LEU A 552 -14.07 -36.52 -3.26
N ASP A 553 -13.56 -35.33 -2.91
CA ASP A 553 -12.13 -35.13 -2.65
C ASP A 553 -11.83 -35.12 -1.15
N PRO A 554 -10.80 -35.85 -0.69
CA PRO A 554 -10.59 -36.11 0.73
C PRO A 554 -9.95 -34.95 1.51
N SER A 555 -9.23 -34.02 0.87
CA SER A 555 -8.46 -32.99 1.58
C SER A 555 -9.00 -31.56 1.37
N PRO A 556 -8.98 -30.68 2.40
CA PRO A 556 -9.29 -29.26 2.24
C PRO A 556 -8.37 -28.53 1.25
N ALA A 557 -7.09 -28.92 1.19
CA ALA A 557 -6.12 -28.30 0.29
C ALA A 557 -6.45 -28.58 -1.18
N THR A 558 -6.80 -29.83 -1.51
CA THR A 558 -7.24 -30.22 -2.86
C THR A 558 -8.47 -29.45 -3.29
N ARG A 559 -9.47 -29.31 -2.40
CA ARG A 559 -10.70 -28.58 -2.72
C ARG A 559 -10.47 -27.10 -3.01
N ARG A 560 -9.54 -26.46 -2.28
CA ARG A 560 -9.09 -25.07 -2.56
C ARG A 560 -8.31 -24.98 -3.86
N PHE A 561 -7.45 -25.95 -4.12
CA PHE A 561 -6.68 -26.02 -5.36
C PHE A 561 -7.59 -26.16 -6.58
N ASP A 562 -8.60 -27.04 -6.54
CA ASP A 562 -9.54 -27.21 -7.66
C ASP A 562 -10.29 -25.91 -8.01
N TYR A 563 -10.67 -25.12 -7.00
CA TYR A 563 -11.26 -23.80 -7.21
C TYR A 563 -10.31 -22.86 -7.95
N LEU A 564 -9.06 -22.79 -7.48
CA LEU A 564 -8.03 -21.91 -8.04
C LEU A 564 -7.63 -22.34 -9.46
N ASP A 565 -7.47 -23.65 -9.70
CA ASP A 565 -7.15 -24.22 -11.00
C ASP A 565 -8.25 -23.94 -12.03
N TYR A 566 -9.51 -24.10 -11.62
CA TYR A 566 -10.66 -23.74 -12.46
C TYR A 566 -10.67 -22.25 -12.80
N LEU A 567 -10.50 -21.37 -11.80
CA LEU A 567 -10.48 -19.93 -12.01
C LEU A 567 -9.35 -19.52 -12.95
N LYS A 568 -8.13 -20.02 -12.72
CA LYS A 568 -6.96 -19.74 -13.55
C LYS A 568 -7.17 -20.17 -15.00
N THR A 569 -7.81 -21.31 -15.21
CA THR A 569 -8.14 -21.82 -16.55
C THR A 569 -9.15 -20.93 -17.27
N ARG A 570 -10.10 -20.32 -16.53
CA ARG A 570 -11.13 -19.44 -17.10
C ARG A 570 -10.67 -18.00 -17.29
N TYR A 571 -9.86 -17.49 -16.37
CA TYR A 571 -9.36 -16.14 -16.40
C TYR A 571 -7.88 -16.11 -15.94
N PRO A 572 -6.93 -16.31 -16.86
CA PRO A 572 -5.49 -16.38 -16.52
C PRO A 572 -4.92 -15.12 -15.85
N LEU A 573 -5.56 -13.96 -16.06
CA LEU A 573 -5.16 -12.70 -15.43
C LEU A 573 -5.62 -12.58 -13.96
N SER A 574 -6.36 -13.56 -13.42
CA SER A 574 -6.65 -13.65 -11.98
C SER A 574 -5.39 -13.69 -11.12
N GLU A 575 -4.27 -14.18 -11.67
CA GLU A 575 -2.95 -14.27 -11.03
C GLU A 575 -1.96 -13.20 -11.51
N ALA A 576 -2.45 -12.06 -12.00
CA ALA A 576 -1.61 -10.95 -12.44
C ALA A 576 -1.43 -9.86 -11.36
N SER A 577 -0.30 -9.17 -11.39
CA SER A 577 -0.13 -7.86 -10.71
C SER A 577 -0.75 -6.76 -11.55
N TRP A 578 -1.60 -5.93 -10.96
CA TRP A 578 -2.37 -4.90 -11.68
C TRP A 578 -1.89 -3.48 -11.34
N PHE A 579 -1.71 -2.65 -12.37
CA PHE A 579 -1.30 -1.25 -12.24
C PHE A 579 -2.12 -0.35 -13.18
N PHE A 580 -2.70 0.72 -12.67
CA PHE A 580 -3.42 1.70 -13.49
C PHE A 580 -2.45 2.72 -14.08
N VAL A 581 -2.51 2.95 -15.39
CA VAL A 581 -1.61 3.89 -16.09
C VAL A 581 -2.34 4.67 -17.18
N LYS A 582 -1.74 5.79 -17.61
CA LYS A 582 -2.19 6.51 -18.81
C LYS A 582 -1.18 6.38 -19.93
N GLN A 583 -1.57 5.86 -21.09
CA GLN A 583 -0.69 5.82 -22.26
C GLN A 583 -0.72 7.15 -23.00
N ILE A 584 0.43 7.58 -23.53
CA ILE A 584 0.57 8.92 -24.15
C ILE A 584 0.96 8.92 -25.63
N GLN A 585 1.20 7.76 -26.23
CA GLN A 585 1.79 7.66 -27.57
C GLN A 585 0.93 6.91 -28.58
N ASN A 586 0.23 5.86 -28.15
CA ASN A 586 -0.44 4.95 -29.05
C ASN A 586 -1.92 5.34 -29.21
N THR A 587 -2.24 6.00 -30.32
CA THR A 587 -3.61 6.45 -30.62
C THR A 587 -4.60 5.32 -30.90
N ARG A 588 -4.13 4.06 -31.01
CA ARG A 588 -4.99 2.88 -31.19
C ARG A 588 -5.50 2.32 -29.85
N LEU A 589 -4.89 2.72 -28.74
CA LEU A 589 -5.27 2.29 -27.41
C LEU A 589 -6.06 3.40 -26.69
N PRO A 590 -6.97 3.06 -25.76
CA PRO A 590 -7.55 4.03 -24.84
C PRO A 590 -6.45 4.79 -24.08
N GLU A 591 -6.73 6.03 -23.65
CA GLU A 591 -5.78 6.79 -22.84
C GLU A 591 -5.53 6.11 -21.49
N GLU A 592 -6.59 5.60 -20.85
CA GLU A 592 -6.55 4.95 -19.54
C GLU A 592 -6.61 3.43 -19.70
N ILE A 593 -5.60 2.74 -19.17
CA ILE A 593 -5.46 1.29 -19.28
C ILE A 593 -4.93 0.70 -17.96
N PHE A 594 -5.17 -0.60 -17.75
CA PHE A 594 -4.41 -1.38 -16.78
C PHE A 594 -3.23 -2.07 -17.44
N ILE A 595 -2.11 -2.13 -16.73
CA ILE A 595 -1.04 -3.10 -16.96
C ILE A 595 -1.30 -4.30 -16.04
N ALA A 596 -1.40 -5.49 -16.62
CA ALA A 596 -1.44 -6.75 -15.88
C ALA A 596 -0.14 -7.54 -16.15
N ILE A 597 0.54 -8.01 -15.11
CA ILE A 597 1.85 -8.68 -15.23
C ILE A 597 1.77 -10.05 -14.57
N ASN A 598 2.05 -11.12 -15.33
CA ASN A 598 2.10 -12.48 -14.82
C ASN A 598 3.26 -13.28 -15.43
N GLY A 599 3.27 -14.60 -15.24
CA GLY A 599 4.31 -15.49 -15.78
C GLY A 599 4.40 -15.54 -17.31
N SER A 600 3.35 -15.13 -18.02
CA SER A 600 3.29 -15.13 -19.48
C SER A 600 3.79 -13.84 -20.12
N GLY A 601 3.84 -12.73 -19.37
CA GLY A 601 4.28 -11.44 -19.88
C GLY A 601 3.56 -10.24 -19.28
N VAL A 602 3.47 -9.19 -20.08
CA VAL A 602 2.84 -7.91 -19.75
C VAL A 602 1.63 -7.70 -20.67
N PHE A 603 0.49 -7.39 -20.08
CA PHE A 603 -0.78 -7.21 -20.78
C PHE A 603 -1.27 -5.78 -20.60
N TYR A 604 -1.83 -5.18 -21.65
CA TYR A 604 -2.67 -3.99 -21.54
C TYR A 604 -4.13 -4.41 -21.55
N VAL A 605 -4.89 -3.92 -20.58
CA VAL A 605 -6.26 -4.35 -20.32
C VAL A 605 -7.15 -3.13 -20.19
N GLN A 606 -8.35 -3.20 -20.79
CA GLN A 606 -9.33 -2.14 -20.68
C GLN A 606 -9.91 -2.05 -19.24
N PRO A 607 -10.02 -0.85 -18.65
CA PRO A 607 -10.48 -0.70 -17.26
C PRO A 607 -11.87 -1.26 -16.97
N ASP A 608 -12.83 -1.03 -17.86
CA ASP A 608 -14.24 -1.38 -17.63
C ASP A 608 -14.56 -2.82 -18.02
N SER A 609 -14.27 -3.19 -19.28
CA SER A 609 -14.60 -4.52 -19.82
C SER A 609 -13.65 -5.62 -19.35
N LYS A 610 -12.48 -5.26 -18.82
CA LYS A 610 -11.35 -6.17 -18.54
C LYS A 610 -10.88 -6.95 -19.78
N GLU A 611 -11.16 -6.44 -20.97
CA GLU A 611 -10.72 -7.04 -22.23
C GLU A 611 -9.22 -6.82 -22.43
N GLU A 612 -8.55 -7.86 -22.93
CA GLU A 612 -7.14 -7.81 -23.30
C GLU A 612 -6.97 -7.02 -24.61
N LEU A 613 -6.20 -5.93 -24.55
CA LEU A 613 -5.92 -5.05 -25.69
C LEU A 613 -4.57 -5.38 -26.36
N LEU A 614 -3.60 -5.81 -25.57
CA LEU A 614 -2.25 -6.15 -26.04
C LEU A 614 -1.59 -7.12 -25.07
N HIS A 615 -0.87 -8.12 -25.59
CA HIS A 615 0.02 -9.00 -24.82
C HIS A 615 1.44 -8.93 -25.37
N MET A 616 2.39 -8.65 -24.47
CA MET A 616 3.82 -8.64 -24.74
C MET A 616 4.50 -9.74 -23.93
N THR A 617 5.10 -10.71 -24.61
CA THR A 617 5.88 -11.75 -23.95
C THR A 617 7.23 -11.21 -23.46
N TYR A 618 7.81 -11.83 -22.43
CA TYR A 618 9.13 -11.42 -21.93
C TYR A 618 10.25 -11.54 -22.98
N THR A 619 10.07 -12.36 -24.02
CA THR A 619 11.03 -12.49 -25.13
C THR A 619 10.98 -11.33 -26.12
N GLU A 620 9.88 -10.59 -26.18
CA GLU A 620 9.70 -9.43 -27.07
C GLU A 620 10.15 -8.12 -26.41
N ILE A 621 10.23 -8.10 -25.08
CA ILE A 621 10.63 -6.94 -24.28
C ILE A 621 12.16 -6.83 -24.29
N CYS A 622 12.67 -5.79 -24.95
CA CYS A 622 14.10 -5.50 -25.03
C CYS A 622 14.62 -4.82 -23.77
N SER A 623 13.87 -3.84 -23.26
CA SER A 623 14.22 -3.08 -22.06
C SER A 623 13.01 -2.35 -21.48
N TRP A 624 13.14 -1.93 -20.22
CA TRP A 624 12.19 -1.01 -19.59
C TRP A 624 12.94 0.02 -18.75
N ALA A 625 12.34 1.19 -18.55
CA ALA A 625 12.88 2.28 -17.75
C ALA A 625 11.77 3.03 -17.04
N TYR A 626 12.10 3.74 -15.96
CA TYR A 626 11.13 4.54 -15.22
C TYR A 626 11.74 5.82 -14.67
N SER A 627 10.88 6.82 -14.50
CA SER A 627 11.14 8.04 -13.74
C SER A 627 10.15 8.15 -12.59
N TYR A 628 10.10 9.30 -11.91
CA TYR A 628 9.09 9.56 -10.88
C TYR A 628 7.64 9.62 -11.43
N THR A 629 7.46 9.88 -12.74
CA THR A 629 6.12 10.06 -13.34
C THR A 629 5.87 9.25 -14.61
N THR A 630 6.87 8.49 -15.06
CA THR A 630 6.80 7.77 -16.34
C THR A 630 7.33 6.36 -16.21
N PHE A 631 6.75 5.45 -16.97
CA PHE A 631 7.26 4.11 -17.23
C PHE A 631 7.33 3.88 -18.74
N SER A 632 8.41 3.27 -19.20
CA SER A 632 8.68 3.02 -20.62
C SER A 632 9.02 1.56 -20.84
N ILE A 633 8.42 0.94 -21.86
CA ILE A 633 8.75 -0.41 -22.33
C ILE A 633 9.18 -0.31 -23.79
N VAL A 634 10.33 -0.90 -24.12
CA VAL A 634 10.78 -1.03 -25.51
C VAL A 634 10.59 -2.48 -25.93
N THR A 635 9.75 -2.71 -26.93
CA THR A 635 9.53 -4.02 -27.55
C THR A 635 10.13 -4.05 -28.95
N GLY A 636 10.48 -5.24 -29.46
CA GLY A 636 10.90 -5.39 -30.84
C GLY A 636 12.11 -6.30 -31.07
N ASN A 637 12.77 -6.10 -32.20
CA ASN A 637 13.95 -6.86 -32.63
C ASN A 637 15.06 -5.90 -33.10
N LEU A 638 16.21 -6.45 -33.52
CA LEU A 638 17.37 -5.66 -33.98
C LEU A 638 17.05 -4.64 -35.10
N ASN A 639 15.93 -4.81 -35.82
CA ASN A 639 15.56 -3.99 -36.98
C ASN A 639 14.35 -3.07 -36.74
N TYR A 640 13.53 -3.33 -35.72
CA TYR A 640 12.33 -2.54 -35.41
C TYR A 640 12.07 -2.54 -33.90
N ASN A 641 11.96 -1.34 -33.31
CA ASN A 641 11.61 -1.16 -31.90
C ASN A 641 10.34 -0.30 -31.80
N GLU A 642 9.43 -0.69 -30.92
CA GLU A 642 8.26 0.08 -30.51
C GLU A 642 8.47 0.58 -29.07
N ASP A 643 8.32 1.90 -28.86
CA ASP A 643 8.43 2.54 -27.54
C ASP A 643 7.03 2.75 -26.98
N HIS A 644 6.76 2.18 -25.81
CA HIS A 644 5.52 2.33 -25.08
C HIS A 644 5.76 3.24 -23.88
N ARG A 645 5.31 4.50 -23.95
CA ARG A 645 5.38 5.43 -22.81
C ARG A 645 4.06 5.56 -22.06
N LEU A 646 4.17 5.45 -20.75
CA LEU A 646 3.05 5.41 -19.81
C LEU A 646 3.30 6.42 -18.68
N LEU A 647 2.27 7.17 -18.29
CA LEU A 647 2.27 8.04 -17.12
C LEU A 647 1.84 7.24 -15.90
N THR A 648 2.71 7.19 -14.89
CA THR A 648 2.46 6.51 -13.62
C THR A 648 3.51 6.90 -12.58
N ARG A 649 3.13 6.88 -11.30
CA ARG A 649 4.07 7.00 -10.17
C ARG A 649 4.58 5.65 -9.67
N GLU A 650 4.03 4.55 -10.21
CA GLU A 650 4.32 3.17 -9.80
C GLU A 650 5.33 2.50 -10.75
N GLY A 651 6.09 3.29 -11.51
CA GLY A 651 7.05 2.76 -12.49
C GLY A 651 8.12 1.87 -11.86
N ALA A 652 8.55 2.17 -10.63
CA ALA A 652 9.47 1.33 -9.88
C ALA A 652 8.83 0.00 -9.46
N ASP A 653 7.55 0.00 -9.08
CA ASP A 653 6.78 -1.19 -8.70
C ASP A 653 6.55 -2.12 -9.90
N ILE A 654 6.15 -1.53 -11.03
CA ILE A 654 5.97 -2.23 -12.32
C ILE A 654 7.30 -2.89 -12.73
N GLY A 655 8.39 -2.12 -12.73
CA GLY A 655 9.71 -2.64 -13.08
C GLY A 655 10.19 -3.75 -12.14
N LYS A 656 9.88 -3.66 -10.84
CA LYS A 656 10.19 -4.71 -9.85
C LYS A 656 9.39 -5.98 -10.13
N ALA A 657 8.10 -5.87 -10.42
CA ALA A 657 7.24 -7.02 -10.76
C ALA A 657 7.76 -7.75 -12.02
N MET A 658 8.06 -7.01 -13.08
CA MET A 658 8.64 -7.58 -14.32
C MET A 658 9.98 -8.26 -14.04
N GLN A 659 10.88 -7.59 -13.30
CA GLN A 659 12.21 -8.13 -12.99
C GLN A 659 12.13 -9.47 -12.23
N LEU A 660 11.16 -9.62 -11.32
CA LEU A 660 10.99 -10.86 -10.55
C LEU A 660 10.57 -12.04 -11.44
N PHE A 661 9.67 -11.83 -12.41
CA PHE A 661 9.33 -12.86 -13.39
C PHE A 661 10.50 -13.19 -14.32
N VAL A 662 11.19 -12.17 -14.85
CA VAL A 662 12.36 -12.37 -15.73
C VAL A 662 13.45 -13.19 -15.02
N ASN A 663 13.76 -12.87 -13.76
CA ASN A 663 14.76 -13.59 -12.97
C ASN A 663 14.40 -15.05 -12.70
N ARG A 664 13.10 -15.39 -12.72
CA ARG A 664 12.64 -16.78 -12.53
C ARG A 664 12.68 -17.57 -13.83
N LEU A 665 12.41 -16.91 -14.96
CA LEU A 665 12.31 -17.55 -16.27
C LEU A 665 13.66 -17.72 -17.01
N PHE A 666 14.66 -16.88 -16.71
CA PHE A 666 15.97 -16.83 -17.40
C PHE A 666 17.17 -16.80 -16.44
#